data_AF-A0A3B9MTF2-F1
#
_entry.id   AF-A0A3B9MTF2-F1
#
_cell.length_a   1.000
_cell.length_b   1.000
_cell.length_c   1.000
_cell.angle_alpha   90.00
_cell.angle_beta   90.00
_cell.angle_gamma   90.00
#
_symmetry.space_group_name_H-M   'P 1'
#
loop_
_entity.id
_entity.type
_entity.pdbx_description
1 polymer ?
#
loop_
_entity_poly.entity_id
_entity_poly.type
_entity_poly.pdbx_seq_one_letter_code
_entity_poly.pdbx_strand_id
1 'polypeptide(L)'
;MSKKKTLNPLISLFIIIFIPALICLFWGFPFIKNGHQVFKDFVVGEIALYADNKTGEWIVTWVLILLSVILSVVCANIYRKSDGKEKEDIESLERISLLSKLKSSFADHLVILFSLWGLVTAFSMFMGKNLLNSIIVLLVSIMLFGVFGIIKIKESYKSFLLIPIPLLLTVYLKNRYEYGGSIVRLGQPAAFKLFILLMIALCYVDVFFAIKKNLRERKYNIPFSVCFSVFSFLSSTPAALIEQTDLHHHGEQILPFMQIFMMGSKAYEEYYPSSGLYPVPLGFINHILFNDRFTCYSLSYIIFMNIFMLILSYLLYRRLKGTEALILMFFIHMPVYCRTWILPIGLLLLSDRALIKRRFLWICTYVCTCFIAGLYYPIFGSALLVGILPYFIIHFVLYLRGCADKEEKQIGMAELIFASILGTVIVLSIPFLFRMFKHILSMSSQSMAAESMAVMGKELPDFFLPFLSKISEINRVRLYYFIRLYLPVPFVGAFVYLSLRMVNENGGVREFFSDFTNRKRGAFLLSTSIPITLCITYIYTLLCMDEEWVSRLSSRASHVIVLLCCMTGFVLLSEFKSLLRLNRLNTYLKLACLLIPLIFFLRQKDYSFPRITGMTGEDDLVLYDYDGKLDPYPVSDDFLPADDNLFGAYPGLDKERFGQGFVKASNVYSNADLKYKLDYLRTYDPSILLIGNEESQGNYYLLNEKCVYSGRVTIAKGRDAVSVLLSKIDKDHTVIRPTFYPLLDYYLYRFITDNGYVYDGLTDLFIPGKLYEKIYGMEGSLYDSPFALAVNCFDVPKAFGESMESMECLEKVGDGEIISDDRVGDMYFCDILTPESLYGRKGEFLYIEINDNENLDKDGHMGGIKQYIPEKMPVFTVTWDDMDNAEYKVYGFLSGNKLLIPLGANADWLLRFHTNINISVDGYEGDLHVTKAGFYSLKDI
;
A
#
# COMPACT_ATOMS: atom_id res chain seq x y z
N MET A 1 2.94 54.29 -17.84
CA MET A 1 3.00 52.82 -17.71
C MET A 1 2.70 52.44 -16.26
N SER A 2 1.55 51.83 -16.01
CA SER A 2 1.14 51.34 -14.69
C SER A 2 2.08 50.20 -14.26
N LYS A 3 2.76 50.35 -13.11
CA LYS A 3 3.42 49.23 -12.43
C LYS A 3 2.32 48.23 -12.06
N LYS A 4 2.14 47.18 -12.87
CA LYS A 4 1.30 46.04 -12.47
C LYS A 4 1.88 45.49 -11.17
N LYS A 5 1.14 45.64 -10.06
CA LYS A 5 1.48 45.05 -8.77
C LYS A 5 1.58 43.54 -8.97
N THR A 6 2.78 42.99 -8.86
CA THR A 6 3.02 41.55 -8.93
C THR A 6 2.73 40.93 -7.57
N LEU A 7 1.89 39.90 -7.54
CA LEU A 7 1.63 39.14 -6.33
C LEU A 7 2.90 38.38 -5.91
N ASN A 8 3.28 38.48 -4.63
CA ASN A 8 4.45 37.78 -4.09
C ASN A 8 4.23 36.25 -4.23
N PRO A 9 5.23 35.47 -4.70
CA PRO A 9 5.12 34.00 -4.78
C PRO A 9 4.72 33.33 -3.47
N LEU A 10 5.13 33.89 -2.34
CA LEU A 10 4.82 33.40 -1.00
C LEU A 10 3.33 33.62 -0.67
N ILE A 11 2.79 34.79 -1.06
CA ILE A 11 1.35 35.08 -0.96
C ILE A 11 0.55 34.19 -1.92
N SER A 12 1.08 33.91 -3.11
CA SER A 12 0.43 33.01 -4.08
C SER A 12 0.31 31.59 -3.53
N LEU A 13 1.41 31.02 -3.02
CA LEU A 13 1.39 29.71 -2.37
C LEU A 13 0.49 29.71 -1.13
N PHE A 14 0.49 30.79 -0.35
CA PHE A 14 -0.43 30.93 0.78
C PHE A 14 -1.90 30.88 0.34
N ILE A 15 -2.30 31.62 -0.70
CA ILE A 15 -3.67 31.61 -1.24
C ILE A 15 -4.05 30.21 -1.73
N ILE A 16 -3.18 29.58 -2.52
CA ILE A 16 -3.40 28.24 -3.10
C ILE A 16 -3.58 27.19 -2.00
N ILE A 17 -2.89 27.33 -0.87
CA ILE A 17 -2.90 26.36 0.23
C ILE A 17 -3.95 26.70 1.31
N PHE A 18 -4.22 27.96 1.61
CA PHE A 18 -5.08 28.31 2.74
C PHE A 18 -6.54 28.51 2.34
N ILE A 19 -6.85 28.97 1.12
CA ILE A 19 -8.25 29.16 0.72
C ILE A 19 -9.00 27.82 0.62
N PRO A 20 -8.48 26.79 -0.07
CA PRO A 20 -9.12 25.48 -0.08
C PRO A 20 -9.23 24.88 1.33
N ALA A 21 -8.21 25.10 2.18
CA ALA A 21 -8.24 24.67 3.57
C ALA A 21 -9.43 25.26 4.35
N LEU A 22 -9.66 26.57 4.24
CA LEU A 22 -10.78 27.24 4.90
C LEU A 22 -12.13 26.74 4.38
N ILE A 23 -12.28 26.57 3.06
CA ILE A 23 -13.52 26.06 2.45
C ILE A 23 -13.82 24.63 2.94
N CYS A 24 -12.80 23.77 3.03
CA CYS A 24 -12.98 22.43 3.59
C CYS A 24 -13.47 22.48 5.04
N LEU A 25 -12.87 23.34 5.87
CA LEU A 25 -13.20 23.46 7.30
C LEU A 25 -14.62 23.98 7.54
N PHE A 26 -15.09 24.94 6.74
CA PHE A 26 -16.40 25.57 6.95
C PHE A 26 -17.54 24.92 6.17
N TRP A 27 -17.28 24.30 5.01
CA TRP A 27 -18.32 23.79 4.12
C TRP A 27 -18.19 22.29 3.80
N GLY A 28 -16.96 21.77 3.71
CA GLY A 28 -16.73 20.36 3.38
C GLY A 28 -17.27 19.39 4.44
N PHE A 29 -17.04 19.67 5.73
CA PHE A 29 -17.50 18.80 6.81
C PHE A 29 -19.03 18.64 6.89
N PRO A 30 -19.84 19.72 6.88
CA PRO A 30 -21.30 19.59 6.85
C PRO A 30 -21.83 18.81 5.64
N PHE A 31 -21.18 18.93 4.48
CA PHE A 31 -21.58 18.23 3.26
C PHE A 31 -21.37 16.71 3.39
N ILE A 32 -20.26 16.27 3.97
CA ILE A 32 -19.96 14.84 4.14
C ILE A 32 -20.96 14.15 5.07
N LYS A 33 -21.49 14.89 6.05
CA LYS A 33 -22.48 14.38 7.02
C LYS A 33 -23.86 14.10 6.40
N ASN A 34 -24.20 14.75 5.28
CA ASN A 34 -25.54 14.67 4.71
C ASN A 34 -25.59 13.64 3.57
N GLY A 35 -26.22 12.48 3.80
CA GLY A 35 -26.52 11.45 2.79
C GLY A 35 -26.03 10.05 3.17
N HIS A 36 -26.42 9.04 2.39
CA HIS A 36 -26.03 7.64 2.56
C HIS A 36 -25.16 7.15 1.41
N GLN A 37 -24.44 6.04 1.63
CA GLN A 37 -23.76 5.33 0.55
C GLN A 37 -24.78 4.57 -0.31
N VAL A 38 -24.73 4.76 -1.62
CA VAL A 38 -25.60 4.05 -2.57
C VAL A 38 -24.93 2.75 -3.02
N PHE A 39 -25.63 1.62 -2.88
CA PHE A 39 -25.19 0.30 -3.29
C PHE A 39 -26.03 -0.25 -4.46
N LYS A 40 -25.34 -0.73 -5.51
CA LYS A 40 -25.98 -1.35 -6.69
C LYS A 40 -26.06 -2.87 -6.64
N ASP A 41 -25.22 -3.47 -5.82
CA ASP A 41 -24.99 -4.91 -5.71
C ASP A 41 -24.91 -5.27 -4.23
N PHE A 42 -25.17 -6.54 -3.88
CA PHE A 42 -25.04 -7.05 -2.52
C PHE A 42 -23.56 -7.29 -2.21
N VAL A 43 -22.88 -6.24 -1.75
CA VAL A 43 -21.44 -6.24 -1.51
C VAL A 43 -21.17 -5.72 -0.11
N VAL A 44 -20.73 -6.62 0.78
CA VAL A 44 -20.49 -6.28 2.19
C VAL A 44 -19.01 -5.99 2.42
N GLY A 45 -18.69 -4.69 2.47
CA GLY A 45 -17.41 -4.13 2.94
C GLY A 45 -17.59 -3.34 4.24
N GLU A 46 -16.53 -2.66 4.69
CA GLU A 46 -16.61 -1.81 5.90
C GLU A 46 -17.71 -0.76 5.81
N ILE A 47 -17.89 -0.14 4.64
CA ILE A 47 -18.94 0.88 4.47
C ILE A 47 -20.35 0.32 4.73
N ALA A 48 -20.63 -0.91 4.29
CA ALA A 48 -21.92 -1.54 4.54
C ALA A 48 -22.06 -1.98 6.00
N LEU A 49 -21.00 -2.54 6.59
CA LEU A 49 -21.00 -3.01 7.99
C LEU A 49 -21.32 -1.91 9.01
N TYR A 50 -20.92 -0.68 8.72
CA TYR A 50 -21.10 0.48 9.62
C TYR A 50 -22.05 1.55 9.06
N ALA A 51 -22.73 1.28 7.93
CA ALA A 51 -23.55 2.24 7.19
C ALA A 51 -22.88 3.62 6.98
N ASP A 52 -21.58 3.62 6.70
CA ASP A 52 -20.79 4.82 6.50
C ASP A 52 -21.08 5.49 5.13
N ASN A 53 -20.66 6.75 4.95
CA ASN A 53 -20.76 7.44 3.66
C ASN A 53 -19.39 7.87 3.13
N LYS A 54 -18.88 7.13 2.15
CA LYS A 54 -17.59 7.43 1.50
C LYS A 54 -17.68 8.46 0.38
N THR A 55 -18.84 8.53 -0.26
CA THR A 55 -19.08 9.37 -1.44
C THR A 55 -18.88 10.86 -1.13
N GLY A 56 -19.32 11.31 0.05
CA GLY A 56 -19.10 12.68 0.51
C GLY A 56 -17.62 13.06 0.60
N GLU A 57 -16.81 12.22 1.24
CA GLU A 57 -15.35 12.45 1.40
C GLU A 57 -14.68 12.57 0.04
N TRP A 58 -15.05 11.66 -0.87
CA TRP A 58 -14.57 11.64 -2.24
C TRP A 58 -14.85 12.97 -2.96
N ILE A 59 -16.10 13.43 -2.96
CA ILE A 59 -16.50 14.67 -3.61
C ILE A 59 -15.72 15.86 -3.04
N VAL A 60 -15.65 15.98 -1.71
CA VAL A 60 -14.95 17.10 -1.06
C VAL A 60 -13.48 17.14 -1.43
N THR A 61 -12.76 16.01 -1.37
CA THR A 61 -11.36 15.95 -1.77
C THR A 61 -11.16 16.43 -3.21
N TRP A 62 -11.96 15.94 -4.16
CA TRP A 62 -11.82 16.30 -5.58
C TRP A 62 -12.16 17.78 -5.85
N VAL A 63 -13.18 18.32 -5.20
CA VAL A 63 -13.53 19.75 -5.28
C VAL A 63 -12.37 20.62 -4.78
N LEU A 64 -11.72 20.23 -3.69
CA LEU A 64 -10.58 20.97 -3.13
C LEU A 64 -9.35 20.92 -4.04
N ILE A 65 -9.06 19.76 -4.63
CA ILE A 65 -8.00 19.61 -5.63
C ILE A 65 -8.28 20.53 -6.83
N LEU A 66 -9.50 20.50 -7.37
CA LEU A 66 -9.90 21.33 -8.51
C LEU A 66 -9.77 22.83 -8.18
N LEU A 67 -10.24 23.24 -7.01
CA LEU A 67 -10.13 24.62 -6.54
C LEU A 67 -8.66 25.07 -6.43
N SER A 68 -7.80 24.23 -5.87
CA SER A 68 -6.36 24.50 -5.77
C SER A 68 -5.70 24.67 -7.14
N VAL A 69 -6.10 23.88 -8.14
CA VAL A 69 -5.68 24.04 -9.54
C VAL A 69 -6.15 25.37 -10.12
N ILE A 70 -7.42 25.73 -9.93
CA ILE A 70 -7.98 27.01 -10.39
C ILE A 70 -7.23 28.20 -9.77
N LEU A 71 -7.02 28.18 -8.45
CA LEU A 71 -6.26 29.21 -7.75
C LEU A 71 -4.82 29.29 -8.25
N SER A 72 -4.19 28.15 -8.54
CA SER A 72 -2.84 28.11 -9.13
C SER A 72 -2.78 28.81 -10.49
N VAL A 73 -3.80 28.59 -11.33
CA VAL A 73 -3.95 29.27 -12.63
C VAL A 73 -4.15 30.78 -12.45
N VAL A 74 -5.03 31.19 -11.54
CA VAL A 74 -5.29 32.61 -11.25
C VAL A 74 -4.02 33.30 -10.74
N CYS A 75 -3.37 32.75 -9.71
CA CYS A 75 -2.15 33.31 -9.13
C CYS A 75 -1.01 33.38 -10.15
N ALA A 76 -0.82 32.34 -10.98
CA ALA A 76 0.20 32.33 -12.01
C ALA A 76 -0.04 33.41 -13.10
N ASN A 77 -1.30 33.69 -13.45
CA ASN A 77 -1.64 34.68 -14.48
C ASN A 77 -1.61 36.13 -13.98
N ILE A 78 -1.87 36.37 -12.68
CA ILE A 78 -1.65 37.68 -12.05
C ILE A 78 -0.15 38.07 -12.15
N TYR A 79 0.74 37.08 -12.22
CA TYR A 79 2.19 37.25 -12.36
C TYR A 79 2.65 37.40 -13.85
N ARG A 80 2.17 38.40 -14.58
CA ARG A 80 2.71 38.73 -15.92
C ARG A 80 3.60 39.99 -15.90
N LYS A 81 4.90 39.75 -16.09
CA LYS A 81 6.00 40.68 -16.44
C LYS A 81 5.95 42.07 -15.77
N SER A 82 6.60 42.16 -14.61
CA SER A 82 7.22 43.42 -14.16
C SER A 82 8.62 43.47 -14.78
N ASP A 83 8.81 44.34 -15.77
CA ASP A 83 10.15 44.81 -16.16
C ASP A 83 10.67 45.70 -15.04
N GLY A 84 11.71 45.24 -14.35
CA GLY A 84 12.32 46.08 -13.32
C GLY A 84 13.36 45.33 -12.51
N LYS A 85 14.63 45.62 -12.79
CA LYS A 85 15.79 45.29 -11.97
C LYS A 85 15.54 45.68 -10.52
N GLU A 86 15.21 44.73 -9.65
CA GLU A 86 15.48 44.91 -8.22
C GLU A 86 16.89 44.37 -7.94
N LYS A 87 17.78 45.28 -7.58
CA LYS A 87 19.05 44.96 -6.93
C LYS A 87 18.70 44.27 -5.61
N GLU A 88 18.77 42.95 -5.56
CA GLU A 88 18.85 42.24 -4.28
C GLU A 88 20.25 42.51 -3.71
N ASP A 89 20.27 43.28 -2.63
CA ASP A 89 21.44 43.85 -1.98
C ASP A 89 22.46 42.81 -1.50
N ILE A 90 23.68 43.31 -1.33
CA ILE A 90 24.93 42.63 -0.93
C ILE A 90 24.81 41.77 0.35
N GLU A 91 23.84 42.05 1.24
CA GLU A 91 23.50 41.18 2.39
C GLU A 91 23.00 39.78 1.99
N SER A 92 22.39 39.65 0.81
CA SER A 92 21.91 38.36 0.28
C SER A 92 23.08 37.45 -0.11
N LEU A 93 24.17 38.01 -0.65
CA LEU A 93 25.37 37.27 -1.06
C LEU A 93 26.13 36.70 0.15
N GLU A 94 26.28 37.47 1.22
CA GLU A 94 26.94 37.01 2.45
C GLU A 94 26.16 35.87 3.13
N ARG A 95 24.82 36.00 3.24
CA ARG A 95 23.96 34.94 3.81
C ARG A 95 23.85 33.71 2.91
N ILE A 96 23.87 33.87 1.58
CA ILE A 96 23.98 32.74 0.64
C ILE A 96 25.33 32.02 0.83
N SER A 97 26.41 32.76 1.08
CA SER A 97 27.70 32.16 1.43
C SER A 97 27.60 31.38 2.76
N LEU A 98 26.92 31.92 3.77
CA LEU A 98 26.72 31.26 5.06
C LEU A 98 25.92 29.96 4.92
N LEU A 99 24.81 29.96 4.19
CA LEU A 99 24.01 28.77 3.92
C LEU A 99 24.80 27.71 3.12
N SER A 100 25.61 28.14 2.16
CA SER A 100 26.49 27.22 1.41
C SER A 100 27.57 26.60 2.31
N LYS A 101 28.13 27.37 3.26
CA LYS A 101 29.08 26.90 4.26
C LYS A 101 28.43 25.96 5.27
N LEU A 102 27.22 26.27 5.75
CA LEU A 102 26.46 25.40 6.66
C LEU A 102 26.10 24.08 5.99
N LYS A 103 25.68 24.10 4.72
CA LYS A 103 25.40 22.89 3.94
C LYS A 103 26.64 22.02 3.73
N SER A 104 27.77 22.63 3.35
CA SER A 104 29.04 21.92 3.20
C SER A 104 29.52 21.34 4.53
N SER A 105 29.43 22.13 5.60
CA SER A 105 29.75 21.71 6.96
C SER A 105 28.89 20.52 7.38
N PHE A 106 27.57 20.57 7.17
CA PHE A 106 26.68 19.47 7.51
C PHE A 106 27.02 18.18 6.76
N ALA A 107 27.30 18.25 5.45
CA ALA A 107 27.70 17.08 4.68
C ALA A 107 29.06 16.50 5.14
N ASP A 108 30.01 17.36 5.53
CA ASP A 108 31.28 16.90 6.11
C ASP A 108 31.06 16.16 7.44
N HIS A 109 30.14 16.63 8.28
CA HIS A 109 29.76 15.94 9.53
C HIS A 109 29.11 14.57 9.24
N LEU A 110 28.23 14.50 8.23
CA LEU A 110 27.64 13.22 7.81
C LEU A 110 28.72 12.24 7.34
N VAL A 111 29.70 12.70 6.55
CA VAL A 111 30.80 11.84 6.13
C VAL A 111 31.56 11.31 7.33
N ILE A 112 31.99 12.17 8.26
CA ILE A 112 32.71 11.73 9.47
C ILE A 112 31.88 10.71 10.25
N LEU A 113 30.61 11.00 10.50
CA LEU A 113 29.69 10.10 11.21
C LEU A 113 29.63 8.72 10.55
N PHE A 114 29.40 8.67 9.24
CA PHE A 114 29.25 7.40 8.52
C PHE A 114 30.56 6.67 8.28
N SER A 115 31.70 7.37 8.22
CA SER A 115 33.02 6.72 8.22
C SER A 115 33.23 5.94 9.51
N LEU A 116 32.88 6.54 10.65
CA LEU A 116 33.00 5.89 11.95
C LEU A 116 32.08 4.69 12.01
N TRP A 117 30.79 4.87 11.67
CA TRP A 117 29.83 3.78 11.60
C TRP A 117 30.26 2.64 10.67
N GLY A 118 30.92 2.93 9.55
CA GLY A 118 31.49 1.91 8.67
C GLY A 118 32.51 1.02 9.39
N LEU A 119 33.41 1.62 10.17
CA LEU A 119 34.37 0.87 11.00
C LEU A 119 33.67 0.07 12.11
N VAL A 120 32.71 0.67 12.81
CA VAL A 120 31.94 -0.01 13.88
C VAL A 120 31.23 -1.23 13.34
N THR A 121 30.56 -1.07 12.20
CA THR A 121 29.75 -2.10 11.58
C THR A 121 30.65 -3.25 11.15
N ALA A 122 31.75 -2.99 10.44
CA ALA A 122 32.69 -4.05 10.08
C ALA A 122 33.24 -4.76 11.32
N PHE A 123 33.74 -4.01 12.31
CA PHE A 123 34.35 -4.59 13.49
C PHE A 123 33.36 -5.45 14.31
N SER A 124 32.15 -4.95 14.51
CA SER A 124 31.08 -5.68 15.22
C SER A 124 30.67 -6.97 14.52
N MET A 125 30.76 -7.03 13.19
CA MET A 125 30.43 -8.25 12.43
C MET A 125 31.51 -9.32 12.54
N PHE A 126 32.79 -8.93 12.69
CA PHE A 126 33.89 -9.89 12.86
C PHE A 126 34.13 -10.30 14.32
N MET A 127 34.05 -9.36 15.26
CA MET A 127 34.46 -9.56 16.67
C MET A 127 33.28 -9.66 17.65
N GLY A 128 32.06 -9.32 17.23
CA GLY A 128 30.92 -9.16 18.11
C GLY A 128 30.87 -7.80 18.82
N LYS A 129 29.69 -7.41 19.29
CA LYS A 129 29.47 -6.19 20.08
C LYS A 129 29.88 -6.44 21.53
N ASN A 130 30.76 -5.60 22.08
CA ASN A 130 31.03 -5.54 23.52
C ASN A 130 31.28 -4.07 23.92
N LEU A 131 31.15 -3.75 25.20
CA LEU A 131 31.27 -2.38 25.71
C LEU A 131 32.64 -1.74 25.39
N LEU A 132 33.71 -2.53 25.45
CA LEU A 132 35.07 -2.09 25.13
C LEU A 132 35.18 -1.64 23.67
N ASN A 133 34.51 -2.35 22.75
CA ASN A 133 34.48 -2.06 21.33
C ASN A 133 33.76 -0.73 21.06
N SER A 134 32.61 -0.50 21.71
CA SER A 134 31.87 0.77 21.62
C SER A 134 32.67 1.95 22.17
N ILE A 135 33.42 1.75 23.25
CA ILE A 135 34.31 2.78 23.83
C ILE A 135 35.50 3.07 22.91
N ILE A 136 36.16 2.04 22.36
CA ILE A 136 37.27 2.23 21.40
C ILE A 136 36.81 3.01 20.17
N VAL A 137 35.64 2.65 19.64
CA VAL A 137 35.00 3.37 18.53
C VAL A 137 34.76 4.83 18.89
N LEU A 138 34.17 5.12 20.06
CA LEU A 138 33.90 6.47 20.51
C LEU A 138 35.19 7.28 20.64
N LEU A 139 36.25 6.68 21.20
CA LEU A 139 37.56 7.32 21.35
C LEU A 139 38.23 7.59 20.00
N VAL A 140 38.19 6.64 19.06
CA VAL A 140 38.68 6.83 17.68
C VAL A 140 37.85 7.90 16.95
N SER A 141 36.54 7.95 17.20
CA SER A 141 35.63 8.95 16.66
C SER A 141 35.97 10.36 17.11
N ILE A 142 36.17 10.54 18.42
CA ILE A 142 36.58 11.81 19.02
C ILE A 142 37.99 12.19 18.55
N MET A 143 38.91 11.23 18.42
CA MET A 143 40.27 11.47 17.95
C MET A 143 40.28 11.89 16.48
N LEU A 144 39.54 11.21 15.60
CA LEU A 144 39.40 11.60 14.20
C LEU A 144 38.69 12.94 14.06
N PHE A 145 37.64 13.19 14.85
CA PHE A 145 36.97 14.49 14.89
C PHE A 145 37.91 15.62 15.34
N GLY A 146 38.73 15.37 16.36
CA GLY A 146 39.77 16.30 16.82
C GLY A 146 40.84 16.53 15.76
N VAL A 147 41.36 15.47 15.14
CA VAL A 147 42.40 15.55 14.09
C VAL A 147 41.88 16.28 12.85
N PHE A 148 40.68 15.97 12.36
CA PHE A 148 40.12 16.61 11.16
C PHE A 148 39.47 17.97 11.42
N GLY A 149 39.00 18.23 12.65
CA GLY A 149 38.42 19.51 13.07
C GLY A 149 39.46 20.56 13.49
N ILE A 150 40.59 20.15 14.08
CA ILE A 150 41.64 21.05 14.58
C ILE A 150 42.73 21.27 13.53
N ILE A 151 43.12 20.24 12.76
CA ILE A 151 44.14 20.39 11.74
C ILE A 151 43.48 21.00 10.50
N LYS A 152 44.01 22.13 10.01
CA LYS A 152 43.70 22.70 8.68
C LYS A 152 44.21 21.77 7.57
N ILE A 153 43.63 20.57 7.50
CA ILE A 153 43.90 19.57 6.49
C ILE A 153 43.44 20.16 5.15
N LYS A 154 44.29 20.08 4.12
CA LYS A 154 43.87 20.50 2.77
C LYS A 154 42.60 19.74 2.41
N GLU A 155 41.60 20.44 1.88
CA GLU A 155 40.30 19.90 1.45
C GLU A 155 40.40 18.53 0.76
N SER A 156 41.41 18.31 -0.08
CA SER A 156 41.65 17.05 -0.78
C SER A 156 41.88 15.82 0.13
N TYR A 157 42.50 15.97 1.30
CA TYR A 157 42.77 14.87 2.23
C TYR A 157 41.55 14.46 3.05
N LYS A 158 40.48 15.27 3.09
CA LYS A 158 39.17 14.82 3.61
C LYS A 158 38.65 13.58 2.85
N SER A 159 39.12 13.36 1.61
CA SER A 159 38.75 12.19 0.81
C SER A 159 39.12 10.84 1.44
N PHE A 160 40.11 10.78 2.35
CA PHE A 160 40.45 9.54 3.05
C PHE A 160 39.36 9.09 4.03
N LEU A 161 38.52 10.01 4.52
CA LEU A 161 37.34 9.67 5.31
C LEU A 161 36.32 8.87 4.51
N LEU A 162 36.37 8.87 3.17
CA LEU A 162 35.42 8.12 2.36
C LEU A 162 35.69 6.60 2.38
N ILE A 163 36.90 6.17 2.75
CA ILE A 163 37.35 4.76 2.69
C ILE A 163 36.52 3.84 3.59
N PRO A 164 36.17 4.19 4.84
CA PRO A 164 35.42 3.26 5.68
C PRO A 164 33.93 3.17 5.35
N ILE A 165 33.35 4.13 4.62
CA ILE A 165 31.89 4.21 4.42
C ILE A 165 31.31 2.98 3.69
N PRO A 166 31.94 2.41 2.64
CA PRO A 166 31.46 1.16 2.03
C PRO A 166 31.31 -0.02 3.01
N LEU A 167 32.01 -0.01 4.15
CA LEU A 167 31.88 -1.06 5.18
C LEU A 167 30.54 -1.03 5.90
N LEU A 168 29.74 0.04 5.80
CA LEU A 168 28.38 0.04 6.32
C LEU A 168 27.55 -1.14 5.77
N LEU A 169 27.83 -1.57 4.55
CA LEU A 169 27.14 -2.68 3.89
C LEU A 169 27.45 -4.05 4.55
N THR A 170 28.45 -4.16 5.44
CA THR A 170 28.67 -5.40 6.18
C THR A 170 27.55 -5.70 7.17
N VAL A 171 26.66 -4.74 7.46
CA VAL A 171 25.46 -4.97 8.29
C VAL A 171 24.61 -6.13 7.76
N TYR A 172 24.58 -6.34 6.44
CA TYR A 172 23.85 -7.43 5.81
C TYR A 172 24.48 -8.81 6.07
N LEU A 173 25.73 -8.88 6.54
CA LEU A 173 26.43 -10.14 6.83
C LEU A 173 26.23 -10.62 8.28
N LYS A 174 25.35 -9.97 9.05
CA LYS A 174 25.03 -10.36 10.42
C LYS A 174 24.47 -11.80 10.46
N ASN A 175 25.03 -12.61 11.36
CA ASN A 175 24.74 -14.04 11.45
C ASN A 175 24.58 -14.57 12.89
N ARG A 176 24.42 -13.66 13.86
CA ARG A 176 24.29 -13.98 15.29
C ARG A 176 22.82 -13.88 15.70
N TYR A 177 22.34 -14.88 16.44
CA TYR A 177 20.96 -15.04 16.89
C TYR A 177 20.98 -15.28 18.39
N GLU A 178 20.07 -14.66 19.14
CA GLU A 178 19.88 -14.90 20.57
C GLU A 178 18.67 -15.82 20.73
N TYR A 179 18.92 -17.03 21.24
CA TYR A 179 17.91 -18.08 21.38
C TYR A 179 18.21 -18.94 22.61
N GLY A 180 17.20 -19.17 23.46
CA GLY A 180 17.33 -19.97 24.68
C GLY A 180 18.41 -19.45 25.65
N GLY A 181 18.58 -18.12 25.75
CA GLY A 181 19.63 -17.49 26.57
C GLY A 181 21.06 -17.64 26.03
N SER A 182 21.23 -18.10 24.80
CA SER A 182 22.53 -18.34 24.16
C SER A 182 22.64 -17.66 22.80
N ILE A 183 23.88 -17.40 22.34
CA ILE A 183 24.13 -16.85 21.00
C ILE A 183 24.41 -17.99 20.02
N VAL A 184 23.47 -18.24 19.11
CA VAL A 184 23.57 -19.17 17.99
C VAL A 184 24.13 -18.46 16.76
N ARG A 185 24.97 -19.13 15.97
CA ARG A 185 25.50 -18.59 14.70
C ARG A 185 25.02 -19.42 13.53
N LEU A 186 24.30 -18.79 12.58
CA LEU A 186 23.79 -19.46 11.38
C LEU A 186 24.50 -18.93 10.13
N GLY A 187 25.07 -19.83 9.34
CA GLY A 187 25.76 -19.47 8.10
C GLY A 187 24.78 -18.99 7.02
N GLN A 188 24.96 -17.76 6.54
CA GLN A 188 24.22 -17.29 5.36
C GLN A 188 24.63 -18.05 4.08
N PRO A 189 23.70 -18.25 3.12
CA PRO A 189 24.01 -18.85 1.82
C PRO A 189 25.18 -18.17 1.11
N ALA A 190 25.99 -18.95 0.40
CA ALA A 190 27.19 -18.46 -0.28
C ALA A 190 26.88 -17.40 -1.34
N ALA A 191 25.79 -17.59 -2.11
CA ALA A 191 25.34 -16.65 -3.13
C ALA A 191 25.03 -15.26 -2.55
N PHE A 192 24.37 -15.20 -1.39
CA PHE A 192 24.07 -13.94 -0.71
C PHE A 192 25.34 -13.23 -0.23
N LYS A 193 26.25 -13.95 0.43
CA LYS A 193 27.53 -13.40 0.87
C LYS A 193 28.34 -12.84 -0.30
N LEU A 194 28.40 -13.59 -1.41
CA LEU A 194 29.09 -13.16 -2.63
C LEU A 194 28.48 -11.87 -3.20
N PHE A 195 27.15 -11.78 -3.26
CA PHE A 195 26.46 -10.57 -3.72
C PHE A 195 26.84 -9.33 -2.89
N ILE A 196 26.78 -9.44 -1.56
CA ILE A 196 27.13 -8.32 -0.65
C ILE A 196 28.61 -7.96 -0.75
N LEU A 197 29.52 -8.95 -0.79
CA LEU A 197 30.95 -8.70 -0.92
C LEU A 197 31.32 -8.06 -2.27
N LEU A 198 30.68 -8.49 -3.36
CA LEU A 198 30.85 -7.87 -4.67
C LEU A 198 30.36 -6.41 -4.66
N MET A 199 29.22 -6.14 -4.03
CA MET A 199 28.68 -4.79 -3.88
C MET A 199 29.64 -3.88 -3.10
N ILE A 200 30.23 -4.37 -2.00
CA ILE A 200 31.27 -3.66 -1.23
C ILE A 200 32.51 -3.40 -2.10
N ALA A 201 32.98 -4.41 -2.83
CA ALA A 201 34.16 -4.27 -3.70
C ALA A 201 33.94 -3.21 -4.80
N LEU A 202 32.78 -3.20 -5.46
CA LEU A 202 32.42 -2.19 -6.45
C LEU A 202 32.33 -0.78 -5.84
N CYS A 203 31.80 -0.65 -4.62
CA CYS A 203 31.79 0.63 -3.90
C CYS A 203 33.22 1.13 -3.62
N TYR A 204 34.13 0.23 -3.24
CA TYR A 204 35.55 0.58 -3.04
C TYR A 204 36.25 1.03 -4.31
N VAL A 205 35.95 0.41 -5.46
CA VAL A 205 36.48 0.84 -6.76
C VAL A 205 36.08 2.28 -7.06
N ASP A 206 34.82 2.66 -6.85
CA ASP A 206 34.34 4.04 -7.03
C ASP A 206 35.00 5.02 -6.03
N VAL A 207 35.11 4.64 -4.75
CA VAL A 207 35.81 5.46 -3.74
C VAL A 207 37.27 5.69 -4.12
N PHE A 208 37.98 4.66 -4.57
CA PHE A 208 39.38 4.76 -4.98
C PHE A 208 39.57 5.77 -6.12
N PHE A 209 38.75 5.67 -7.17
CA PHE A 209 38.80 6.61 -8.29
C PHE A 209 38.43 8.03 -7.88
N ALA A 210 37.47 8.19 -6.97
CA ALA A 210 37.09 9.49 -6.43
C ALA A 210 38.20 10.13 -5.60
N ILE A 211 38.89 9.37 -4.74
CA ILE A 211 40.05 9.87 -3.98
C ILE A 211 41.16 10.32 -4.94
N LYS A 212 41.51 9.48 -5.94
CA LYS A 212 42.52 9.83 -6.94
C LYS A 212 42.17 11.13 -7.67
N LYS A 213 40.90 11.28 -8.05
CA LYS A 213 40.39 12.50 -8.69
C LYS A 213 40.47 13.72 -7.77
N ASN A 214 40.02 13.59 -6.52
CA ASN A 214 39.99 14.68 -5.54
C ASN A 214 41.40 15.16 -5.17
N LEU A 215 42.37 14.25 -5.06
CA LEU A 215 43.78 14.58 -4.83
C LEU A 215 44.37 15.32 -6.04
N ARG A 216 44.11 14.85 -7.27
CA ARG A 216 44.58 15.49 -8.51
C ARG A 216 44.00 16.89 -8.69
N GLU A 217 42.69 17.03 -8.47
CA GLU A 217 41.94 18.28 -8.70
C GLU A 217 41.97 19.22 -7.48
N ARG A 218 42.60 18.80 -6.37
CA ARG A 218 42.64 19.51 -5.08
C ARG A 218 41.25 19.95 -4.59
N LYS A 219 40.22 19.16 -4.91
CA LYS A 219 38.81 19.46 -4.61
C LYS A 219 38.16 18.26 -3.96
N TYR A 220 37.46 18.47 -2.86
CA TYR A 220 36.70 17.43 -2.20
C TYR A 220 35.35 17.21 -2.88
N ASN A 221 35.10 15.99 -3.36
CA ASN A 221 33.81 15.57 -3.89
C ASN A 221 33.42 14.21 -3.32
N ILE A 222 32.14 14.08 -2.95
CA ILE A 222 31.56 12.85 -2.43
C ILE A 222 31.18 11.95 -3.62
N PRO A 223 31.67 10.70 -3.68
CA PRO A 223 31.35 9.74 -4.75
C PRO A 223 29.96 9.15 -4.61
N PHE A 224 29.52 8.48 -5.68
CA PHE A 224 28.22 7.79 -5.71
C PHE A 224 28.16 6.68 -4.67
N SER A 225 29.22 5.89 -4.54
CA SER A 225 29.29 4.76 -3.60
C SER A 225 29.07 5.17 -2.14
N VAL A 226 29.50 6.37 -1.74
CA VAL A 226 29.26 6.91 -0.40
C VAL A 226 27.79 7.23 -0.20
N CYS A 227 27.16 7.91 -1.16
CA CYS A 227 25.73 8.18 -1.13
C CYS A 227 24.90 6.88 -1.06
N PHE A 228 25.22 5.90 -1.92
CA PHE A 228 24.55 4.59 -1.94
C PHE A 228 24.74 3.79 -0.65
N SER A 229 25.97 3.73 -0.11
CA SER A 229 26.26 2.97 1.12
C SER A 229 25.51 3.55 2.32
N VAL A 230 25.43 4.88 2.42
CA VAL A 230 24.63 5.56 3.45
C VAL A 230 23.15 5.26 3.26
N PHE A 231 22.60 5.41 2.04
CA PHE A 231 21.19 5.15 1.79
C PHE A 231 20.78 3.70 2.08
N SER A 232 21.61 2.73 1.65
CA SER A 232 21.40 1.30 1.88
C SER A 232 21.54 0.93 3.35
N PHE A 233 22.52 1.49 4.06
CA PHE A 233 22.63 1.29 5.51
C PHE A 233 21.43 1.86 6.26
N LEU A 234 21.01 3.07 5.92
CA LEU A 234 19.87 3.72 6.56
C LEU A 234 18.55 2.99 6.28
N SER A 235 18.42 2.36 5.12
CA SER A 235 17.24 1.57 4.74
C SER A 235 17.41 0.06 4.99
N SER A 236 18.44 -0.35 5.74
CA SER A 236 18.81 -1.76 5.88
C SER A 236 17.70 -2.57 6.54
N THR A 237 17.31 -3.67 5.92
CA THR A 237 16.42 -4.67 6.52
C THR A 237 17.26 -5.81 7.09
N PRO A 238 16.82 -6.50 8.16
CA PRO A 238 17.68 -7.50 8.77
C PRO A 238 17.77 -8.77 7.91
N ALA A 239 18.99 -9.31 7.78
CA ALA A 239 19.32 -10.46 6.95
C ALA A 239 19.20 -11.78 7.72
N ALA A 240 18.10 -11.94 8.46
CA ALA A 240 17.89 -13.08 9.35
C ALA A 240 17.30 -14.28 8.59
N LEU A 241 17.76 -15.47 8.95
CA LEU A 241 17.23 -16.77 8.51
C LEU A 241 16.10 -17.21 9.44
N ILE A 242 15.03 -16.41 9.48
CA ILE A 242 13.84 -16.63 10.31
C ILE A 242 12.64 -16.61 9.38
N GLU A 243 11.80 -17.63 9.48
CA GLU A 243 10.51 -17.69 8.79
C GLU A 243 9.69 -16.43 9.10
N GLN A 244 9.09 -15.84 8.06
CA GLN A 244 8.17 -14.74 8.28
C GLN A 244 6.80 -15.27 8.74
N THR A 245 6.26 -14.76 9.85
CA THR A 245 5.02 -15.28 10.46
C THR A 245 3.78 -14.89 9.69
N ASP A 246 3.81 -13.77 8.98
CA ASP A 246 2.75 -13.30 8.09
C ASP A 246 2.82 -14.07 6.76
N LEU A 247 2.30 -15.30 6.78
CA LEU A 247 2.21 -16.15 5.60
C LEU A 247 1.28 -15.58 4.53
N HIS A 248 0.45 -14.59 4.84
CA HIS A 248 -0.36 -13.90 3.84
C HIS A 248 0.50 -12.99 2.97
N HIS A 249 1.10 -11.94 3.54
CA HIS A 249 1.82 -10.92 2.78
C HIS A 249 3.16 -11.39 2.24
N HIS A 250 3.89 -12.24 2.97
CA HIS A 250 5.17 -12.79 2.51
C HIS A 250 4.96 -13.93 1.50
N GLY A 251 3.88 -14.71 1.69
CA GLY A 251 3.42 -15.69 0.71
C GLY A 251 3.08 -15.05 -0.63
N GLU A 252 2.25 -13.99 -0.63
CA GLU A 252 1.95 -13.18 -1.82
C GLU A 252 3.22 -12.72 -2.54
N GLN A 253 4.29 -12.43 -1.79
CA GLN A 253 5.49 -11.85 -2.34
C GLN A 253 6.43 -12.86 -3.03
N ILE A 254 6.23 -14.17 -2.84
CA ILE A 254 7.08 -15.21 -3.42
C ILE A 254 6.29 -16.19 -4.31
N LEU A 255 5.01 -16.40 -4.00
CA LEU A 255 4.11 -17.35 -4.67
C LEU A 255 3.96 -17.13 -6.19
N PRO A 256 3.84 -15.89 -6.73
CA PRO A 256 3.57 -15.68 -8.16
C PRO A 256 4.61 -16.32 -9.09
N PHE A 257 5.89 -16.30 -8.72
CA PHE A 257 6.93 -16.90 -9.55
C PHE A 257 6.75 -18.42 -9.64
N MET A 258 6.49 -19.07 -8.50
CA MET A 258 6.24 -20.51 -8.46
C MET A 258 5.01 -20.90 -9.29
N GLN A 259 3.89 -20.19 -9.12
CA GLN A 259 2.64 -20.50 -9.83
C GLN A 259 2.80 -20.33 -11.34
N ILE A 260 3.44 -19.24 -11.80
CA ILE A 260 3.53 -18.89 -13.23
C ILE A 260 4.63 -19.68 -13.94
N PHE A 261 5.84 -19.71 -13.37
CA PHE A 261 7.03 -20.22 -14.06
C PHE A 261 7.39 -21.66 -13.70
N MET A 262 7.15 -22.08 -12.46
CA MET A 262 7.48 -23.46 -12.03
C MET A 262 6.31 -24.42 -12.28
N MET A 263 5.08 -23.97 -12.01
CA MET A 263 3.85 -24.76 -12.21
C MET A 263 3.16 -24.51 -13.55
N GLY A 264 3.67 -23.55 -14.36
CA GLY A 264 3.16 -23.28 -15.70
C GLY A 264 1.79 -22.61 -15.77
N SER A 265 1.29 -22.05 -14.67
CA SER A 265 -0.03 -21.41 -14.63
C SER A 265 -0.04 -20.11 -15.44
N LYS A 266 -1.03 -19.95 -16.31
CA LYS A 266 -1.20 -18.70 -17.06
C LYS A 266 -1.67 -17.57 -16.15
N ALA A 267 -0.90 -16.48 -16.10
CA ALA A 267 -1.26 -15.28 -15.35
C ALA A 267 -2.53 -14.60 -15.89
N TYR A 268 -3.41 -14.20 -14.96
CA TYR A 268 -4.77 -13.66 -15.17
C TYR A 268 -5.71 -14.60 -15.95
N GLU A 269 -5.47 -15.90 -15.93
CA GLU A 269 -6.34 -16.93 -16.51
C GLU A 269 -6.53 -18.10 -15.55
N GLU A 270 -5.42 -18.65 -15.06
CA GLU A 270 -5.39 -19.74 -14.08
C GLU A 270 -4.95 -19.24 -12.71
N TYR A 271 -3.94 -18.37 -12.69
CA TYR A 271 -3.44 -17.71 -11.48
C TYR A 271 -3.64 -16.19 -11.57
N TYR A 272 -4.18 -15.59 -10.52
CA TYR A 272 -4.50 -14.17 -10.43
C TYR A 272 -3.69 -13.51 -9.30
N PRO A 273 -2.59 -12.81 -9.61
CA PRO A 273 -1.82 -12.12 -8.58
C PRO A 273 -2.68 -11.06 -7.88
N SER A 274 -2.73 -11.08 -6.54
CA SER A 274 -3.52 -10.14 -5.74
C SER A 274 -3.13 -8.67 -5.96
N SER A 275 -1.86 -8.43 -6.27
CA SER A 275 -1.28 -7.08 -6.27
C SER A 275 -0.39 -6.79 -7.48
N GLY A 276 -0.64 -7.42 -8.63
CA GLY A 276 0.21 -7.30 -9.82
C GLY A 276 1.43 -8.23 -9.80
N LEU A 277 2.37 -8.02 -10.72
CA LEU A 277 3.54 -8.90 -10.90
C LEU A 277 4.83 -8.38 -10.23
N TYR A 278 4.75 -7.35 -9.39
CA TYR A 278 5.91 -6.89 -8.59
C TYR A 278 6.63 -7.98 -7.78
N PRO A 279 5.97 -9.08 -7.33
CA PRO A 279 6.68 -10.10 -6.57
C PRO A 279 7.37 -11.17 -7.41
N VAL A 280 7.11 -11.23 -8.73
CA VAL A 280 7.76 -12.18 -9.63
C VAL A 280 9.30 -12.08 -9.57
N PRO A 281 9.93 -10.89 -9.60
CA PRO A 281 11.38 -10.78 -9.43
C PRO A 281 11.88 -11.28 -8.08
N LEU A 282 11.10 -11.12 -7.01
CA LEU A 282 11.48 -11.59 -5.67
C LEU A 282 11.50 -13.13 -5.62
N GLY A 283 10.43 -13.76 -6.10
CA GLY A 283 10.37 -15.22 -6.22
C GLY A 283 11.44 -15.79 -7.15
N PHE A 284 11.75 -15.10 -8.25
CA PHE A 284 12.88 -15.47 -9.12
C PHE A 284 14.23 -15.44 -8.39
N ILE A 285 14.50 -14.39 -7.60
CA ILE A 285 15.72 -14.29 -6.80
C ILE A 285 15.80 -15.45 -5.80
N ASN A 286 14.69 -15.77 -5.13
CA ASN A 286 14.67 -16.85 -4.15
C ASN A 286 14.93 -18.22 -4.79
N HIS A 287 14.25 -18.49 -5.91
CA HIS A 287 14.42 -19.72 -6.68
C HIS A 287 15.87 -19.92 -7.12
N ILE A 288 16.47 -18.91 -7.77
CA ILE A 288 17.80 -19.03 -8.37
C ILE A 288 18.94 -19.04 -7.34
N LEU A 289 18.82 -18.26 -6.26
CA LEU A 289 19.94 -18.08 -5.31
C LEU A 289 19.81 -18.92 -4.05
N PHE A 290 18.59 -19.33 -3.69
CA PHE A 290 18.29 -19.95 -2.40
C PHE A 290 17.47 -21.25 -2.51
N ASN A 291 17.28 -21.79 -3.71
CA ASN A 291 16.58 -23.07 -3.95
C ASN A 291 15.20 -23.11 -3.26
N ASP A 292 14.41 -22.05 -3.46
CA ASP A 292 13.04 -21.95 -2.97
C ASP A 292 12.87 -21.98 -1.44
N ARG A 293 13.94 -21.79 -0.66
CA ARG A 293 13.92 -21.76 0.82
C ARG A 293 13.14 -20.56 1.36
N PHE A 294 12.07 -20.82 2.10
CA PHE A 294 11.20 -19.80 2.68
C PHE A 294 11.90 -18.97 3.77
N THR A 295 12.73 -19.56 4.64
CA THR A 295 13.55 -18.80 5.60
C THR A 295 14.54 -17.83 4.94
N CYS A 296 14.81 -17.98 3.64
CA CYS A 296 15.65 -17.07 2.84
C CYS A 296 14.86 -15.94 2.17
N TYR A 297 13.56 -15.79 2.47
CA TYR A 297 12.73 -14.70 1.98
C TYR A 297 13.38 -13.32 2.22
N SER A 298 13.81 -13.05 3.46
CA SER A 298 14.42 -11.76 3.85
C SER A 298 15.69 -11.46 3.06
N LEU A 299 16.49 -12.48 2.75
CA LEU A 299 17.70 -12.34 1.92
C LEU A 299 17.34 -11.97 0.47
N SER A 300 16.29 -12.59 -0.06
CA SER A 300 15.77 -12.30 -1.41
C SER A 300 15.28 -10.86 -1.48
N TYR A 301 14.56 -10.43 -0.45
CA TYR A 301 14.03 -9.08 -0.33
C TYR A 301 15.14 -8.04 -0.23
N ILE A 302 16.21 -8.32 0.52
CA ILE A 302 17.40 -7.45 0.61
C ILE A 302 18.06 -7.26 -0.75
N ILE A 303 18.23 -8.33 -1.53
CA ILE A 303 18.82 -8.24 -2.87
C ILE A 303 17.92 -7.38 -3.77
N PHE A 304 16.62 -7.68 -3.78
CA PHE A 304 15.62 -6.94 -4.55
C PHE A 304 15.62 -5.44 -4.20
N MET A 305 15.56 -5.11 -2.90
CA MET A 305 15.62 -3.74 -2.41
C MET A 305 16.92 -3.03 -2.80
N ASN A 306 18.08 -3.68 -2.64
CA ASN A 306 19.36 -3.07 -2.97
C ASN A 306 19.51 -2.78 -4.47
N ILE A 307 18.93 -3.59 -5.35
CA ILE A 307 18.87 -3.29 -6.80
C ILE A 307 18.09 -1.99 -7.05
N PHE A 308 16.90 -1.84 -6.47
CA PHE A 308 16.10 -0.62 -6.60
C PHE A 308 16.81 0.60 -5.99
N MET A 309 17.41 0.46 -4.79
CA MET A 309 18.17 1.52 -4.15
C MET A 309 19.38 1.94 -4.97
N LEU A 310 20.07 1.00 -5.63
CA LEU A 310 21.22 1.29 -6.50
C LEU A 310 20.79 2.17 -7.69
N ILE A 311 19.72 1.78 -8.38
CA ILE A 311 19.17 2.52 -9.53
C ILE A 311 18.71 3.91 -9.08
N LEU A 312 17.91 3.99 -8.02
CA LEU A 312 17.40 5.25 -7.50
C LEU A 312 18.55 6.16 -7.05
N SER A 313 19.53 5.63 -6.33
CA SER A 313 20.70 6.38 -5.87
C SER A 313 21.52 6.93 -7.03
N TYR A 314 21.69 6.14 -8.09
CA TYR A 314 22.42 6.56 -9.28
C TYR A 314 21.71 7.73 -9.97
N LEU A 315 20.39 7.64 -10.15
CA LEU A 315 19.58 8.70 -10.73
C LEU A 315 19.64 9.98 -9.91
N LEU A 316 19.48 9.88 -8.58
CA LEU A 316 19.58 11.03 -7.67
C LEU A 316 20.98 11.65 -7.68
N TYR A 317 22.04 10.84 -7.61
CA TYR A 317 23.43 11.32 -7.65
C TYR A 317 23.74 12.06 -8.96
N ARG A 318 23.24 11.54 -10.09
CA ARG A 318 23.40 12.16 -11.41
C ARG A 318 22.80 13.57 -11.45
N ARG A 319 21.65 13.79 -10.79
CA ARG A 319 20.94 15.08 -10.72
C ARG A 319 21.51 16.06 -9.70
N LEU A 320 21.67 15.61 -8.46
CA LEU A 320 21.97 16.46 -7.29
C LEU A 320 23.47 16.65 -7.06
N LYS A 321 24.30 15.70 -7.50
CA LYS A 321 25.74 15.59 -7.16
C LYS A 321 25.97 15.32 -5.66
N GLY A 322 27.22 14.96 -5.32
CA GLY A 322 27.59 14.37 -4.02
C GLY A 322 26.95 14.99 -2.78
N THR A 323 27.14 16.29 -2.52
CA THR A 323 26.64 16.94 -1.28
C THR A 323 25.12 16.93 -1.17
N GLU A 324 24.38 17.29 -2.23
CA GLU A 324 22.91 17.32 -2.16
C GLU A 324 22.31 15.92 -2.18
N ALA A 325 22.94 14.98 -2.90
CA ALA A 325 22.51 13.59 -2.91
C ALA A 325 22.68 12.95 -1.52
N LEU A 326 23.82 13.16 -0.86
CA LEU A 326 24.06 12.63 0.49
C LEU A 326 23.06 13.19 1.51
N ILE A 327 22.80 14.50 1.48
CA ILE A 327 21.81 15.13 2.39
C ILE A 327 20.42 14.54 2.16
N LEU A 328 19.98 14.41 0.90
CA LEU A 328 18.67 13.84 0.60
C LEU A 328 18.55 12.39 1.06
N MET A 329 19.57 11.57 0.81
CA MET A 329 19.60 10.15 1.19
C MET A 329 19.74 9.91 2.69
N PHE A 330 20.18 10.92 3.45
CA PHE A 330 20.16 10.89 4.90
C PHE A 330 18.75 11.11 5.47
N PHE A 331 17.97 12.00 4.84
CA PHE A 331 16.62 12.37 5.29
C PHE A 331 15.50 11.53 4.69
N ILE A 332 15.77 10.67 3.70
CA ILE A 332 14.78 9.83 3.05
C ILE A 332 15.24 8.38 3.12
N HIS A 333 14.37 7.50 3.59
CA HIS A 333 14.57 6.06 3.65
C HIS A 333 13.74 5.36 2.58
N MET A 334 14.20 4.20 2.13
CA MET A 334 13.42 3.35 1.23
C MET A 334 12.30 2.67 2.03
N PRO A 335 11.01 2.88 1.70
CA PRO A 335 9.91 2.25 2.43
C PRO A 335 9.90 0.73 2.20
N VAL A 336 9.43 -0.04 3.19
CA VAL A 336 9.19 -1.49 3.04
C VAL A 336 8.08 -1.76 2.02
N TYR A 337 7.15 -0.83 1.83
CA TYR A 337 6.09 -0.91 0.83
C TYR A 337 6.64 -0.77 -0.61
N CYS A 338 7.15 -1.88 -1.14
CA CYS A 338 7.94 -1.94 -2.38
C CYS A 338 7.17 -1.67 -3.67
N ARG A 339 5.84 -1.67 -3.62
CA ARG A 339 4.96 -1.38 -4.76
C ARG A 339 5.22 0.03 -5.32
N THR A 340 5.57 1.00 -4.47
CA THR A 340 5.75 2.42 -4.86
C THR A 340 7.10 2.73 -5.51
N TRP A 341 8.10 1.86 -5.39
CA TRP A 341 9.49 2.15 -5.75
C TRP A 341 9.71 2.48 -7.23
N ILE A 342 8.86 1.96 -8.11
CA ILE A 342 8.98 2.18 -9.57
C ILE A 342 8.68 3.62 -9.98
N LEU A 343 7.84 4.33 -9.21
CA LEU A 343 7.39 5.69 -9.52
C LEU A 343 8.54 6.71 -9.59
N PRO A 344 9.36 6.90 -8.52
CA PRO A 344 10.46 7.85 -8.59
C PRO A 344 11.53 7.46 -9.61
N ILE A 345 11.77 6.16 -9.83
CA ILE A 345 12.72 5.70 -10.87
C ILE A 345 12.24 6.15 -12.25
N GLY A 346 10.97 5.89 -12.59
CA GLY A 346 10.39 6.27 -13.87
C GLY A 346 10.43 7.79 -14.11
N LEU A 347 10.03 8.58 -13.11
CA LEU A 347 10.04 10.04 -13.20
C LEU A 347 11.46 10.62 -13.31
N LEU A 348 12.42 10.12 -12.52
CA LEU A 348 13.81 10.59 -12.56
C LEU A 348 14.55 10.12 -13.81
N LEU A 349 14.21 8.95 -14.36
CA LEU A 349 14.77 8.47 -15.63
C LEU A 349 14.25 9.32 -16.79
N LEU A 350 12.94 9.49 -16.91
CA LEU A 350 12.30 10.19 -18.02
C LEU A 350 12.55 11.70 -17.98
N SER A 351 12.81 12.27 -16.81
CA SER A 351 13.23 13.67 -16.71
C SER A 351 14.71 13.90 -17.06
N ASP A 352 15.49 12.86 -17.44
CA ASP A 352 16.95 12.98 -17.64
C ASP A 352 17.28 13.85 -18.84
N ARG A 353 18.23 14.77 -18.65
CA ARG A 353 18.58 15.78 -19.66
C ARG A 353 19.20 15.16 -20.91
N ALA A 354 19.95 14.07 -20.80
CA ALA A 354 20.54 13.42 -21.95
C ALA A 354 19.50 12.59 -22.71
N LEU A 355 18.61 11.92 -21.97
CA LEU A 355 17.52 11.13 -22.57
C LEU A 355 16.53 12.02 -23.33
N ILE A 356 16.09 13.11 -22.70
CA ILE A 356 15.15 14.09 -23.28
C ILE A 356 15.65 14.71 -24.60
N LYS A 357 16.96 14.76 -24.82
CA LYS A 357 17.56 15.26 -26.08
C LYS A 357 17.48 14.26 -27.22
N ARG A 358 17.21 12.99 -26.94
CA ARG A 358 17.07 11.92 -27.93
C ARG A 358 15.60 11.53 -28.01
N ARG A 359 14.78 12.30 -28.74
CA ARG A 359 13.31 12.15 -28.74
C ARG A 359 12.83 10.72 -29.00
N PHE A 360 13.39 10.04 -30.01
CA PHE A 360 12.99 8.66 -30.33
C PHE A 360 13.30 7.68 -29.19
N LEU A 361 14.53 7.73 -28.66
CA LEU A 361 14.91 6.92 -27.49
C LEU A 361 14.05 7.26 -26.28
N TRP A 362 13.77 8.54 -26.02
CA TRP A 362 12.91 8.97 -24.93
C TRP A 362 11.50 8.39 -25.05
N ILE A 363 10.90 8.40 -26.24
CA ILE A 363 9.59 7.77 -26.51
C ILE A 363 9.66 6.26 -26.22
N CYS A 364 10.68 5.57 -26.72
CA CYS A 364 10.85 4.14 -26.47
C CYS A 364 11.04 3.85 -24.97
N THR A 365 11.81 4.68 -24.25
CA THR A 365 12.00 4.57 -22.81
C THR A 365 10.71 4.86 -22.06
N TYR A 366 9.89 5.82 -22.48
CA TYR A 366 8.58 6.09 -21.88
C TYR A 366 7.65 4.88 -22.02
N VAL A 367 7.54 4.32 -23.22
CA VAL A 367 6.73 3.11 -23.47
C VAL A 367 7.24 1.94 -22.63
N CYS A 368 8.56 1.69 -22.62
CA CYS A 368 9.17 0.63 -21.83
C CYS A 368 8.92 0.81 -20.33
N THR A 369 9.10 2.03 -19.81
CA THR A 369 8.91 2.32 -18.38
C THR A 369 7.45 2.14 -17.98
N CYS A 370 6.49 2.61 -18.79
CA CYS A 370 5.07 2.43 -18.51
C CYS A 370 4.64 0.97 -18.60
N PHE A 371 5.17 0.22 -19.58
CA PHE A 371 4.92 -1.21 -19.72
C PHE A 371 5.41 -1.97 -18.47
N ILE A 372 6.67 -1.78 -18.08
CA ILE A 372 7.24 -2.43 -16.88
C ILE A 372 6.48 -1.99 -15.62
N ALA A 373 6.18 -0.71 -15.45
CA ALA A 373 5.46 -0.22 -14.28
C ALA A 373 4.01 -0.74 -14.22
N GLY A 374 3.35 -0.89 -15.37
CA GLY A 374 2.01 -1.47 -15.48
C GLY A 374 1.98 -2.95 -15.08
N LEU A 375 3.00 -3.72 -15.48
CA LEU A 375 3.16 -5.11 -15.03
C LEU A 375 3.50 -5.19 -13.54
N TYR A 376 4.37 -4.30 -13.07
CA TYR A 376 4.82 -4.26 -11.68
C TYR A 376 3.64 -4.01 -10.73
N TYR A 377 2.94 -2.89 -10.91
CA TYR A 377 1.78 -2.53 -10.10
C TYR A 377 0.80 -1.69 -10.93
N PRO A 378 -0.34 -2.24 -11.41
CA PRO A 378 -1.16 -1.62 -12.45
C PRO A 378 -1.57 -0.16 -12.19
N ILE A 379 -1.96 0.20 -10.97
CA ILE A 379 -2.37 1.57 -10.63
C ILE A 379 -1.20 2.56 -10.64
N PHE A 380 0.00 2.14 -10.21
CA PHE A 380 1.20 2.99 -10.28
C PHE A 380 1.74 3.07 -11.71
N GLY A 381 1.64 2.00 -12.49
CA GLY A 381 1.89 2.04 -13.93
C GLY A 381 0.96 3.01 -14.66
N SER A 382 -0.33 2.96 -14.35
CA SER A 382 -1.34 3.89 -14.89
C SER A 382 -1.06 5.33 -14.47
N ALA A 383 -0.67 5.56 -13.21
CA ALA A 383 -0.31 6.87 -12.70
C ALA A 383 0.92 7.46 -13.41
N LEU A 384 1.91 6.63 -13.76
CA LEU A 384 3.09 7.04 -14.52
C LEU A 384 2.75 7.30 -16.00
N LEU A 385 1.97 6.41 -16.61
CA LEU A 385 1.50 6.51 -18.00
C LEU A 385 0.75 7.83 -18.22
N VAL A 386 -0.32 8.04 -17.45
CA VAL A 386 -1.18 9.23 -17.59
C VAL A 386 -0.47 10.48 -17.08
N GLY A 387 0.35 10.36 -16.02
CA GLY A 387 1.09 11.49 -15.47
C GLY A 387 2.06 12.13 -16.46
N ILE A 388 2.77 11.32 -17.24
CA ILE A 388 3.77 11.79 -18.21
C ILE A 388 3.16 12.07 -19.59
N LEU A 389 1.91 11.64 -19.82
CA LEU A 389 1.21 11.77 -21.10
C LEU A 389 1.24 13.20 -21.69
N PRO A 390 1.02 14.29 -20.93
CA PRO A 390 1.12 15.64 -21.48
C PRO A 390 2.50 15.93 -22.09
N TYR A 391 3.56 15.47 -21.42
CA TYR A 391 4.93 15.64 -21.88
C TYR A 391 5.25 14.73 -23.07
N PHE A 392 4.71 13.51 -23.10
CA PHE A 392 4.79 12.62 -24.26
C PHE A 392 4.15 13.25 -25.50
N ILE A 393 2.93 13.81 -25.38
CA ILE A 393 2.23 14.46 -26.51
C ILE A 393 3.10 15.60 -27.08
N ILE A 394 3.71 16.42 -26.23
CA ILE A 394 4.61 17.49 -26.66
C ILE A 394 5.80 16.91 -27.45
N HIS A 395 6.47 15.89 -26.92
CA HIS A 395 7.62 15.26 -27.59
C HIS A 395 7.24 14.58 -28.91
N PHE A 396 6.11 13.89 -28.95
CA PHE A 396 5.59 13.23 -30.13
C PHE A 396 5.24 14.24 -31.24
N VAL A 397 4.56 15.33 -30.92
CA VAL A 397 4.24 16.41 -31.87
C VAL A 397 5.52 17.08 -32.38
N LEU A 398 6.48 17.38 -31.51
CA LEU A 398 7.77 17.97 -31.91
C LEU A 398 8.60 17.03 -32.79
N TYR A 399 8.53 15.72 -32.54
CA TYR A 399 9.16 14.69 -33.36
C TYR A 399 8.55 14.66 -34.76
N LEU A 400 7.21 14.59 -34.87
CA LEU A 400 6.50 14.59 -36.16
C LEU A 400 6.72 15.87 -36.98
N ARG A 401 6.83 17.03 -36.32
CA ARG A 401 7.09 18.32 -36.98
C ARG A 401 8.52 18.48 -37.50
N GLY A 402 9.41 17.51 -37.24
CA GLY A 402 10.81 17.61 -37.65
C GLY A 402 11.57 18.74 -36.95
N CYS A 403 11.05 19.27 -35.83
CA CYS A 403 11.70 20.27 -34.97
C CYS A 403 12.84 19.64 -34.14
N ALA A 404 13.46 18.60 -34.69
CA ALA A 404 14.56 17.88 -34.11
C ALA A 404 15.87 18.46 -34.63
N ASP A 405 16.85 18.58 -33.74
CA ASP A 405 18.19 19.03 -34.12
C ASP A 405 18.71 18.11 -35.23
N LYS A 406 19.58 18.61 -36.13
CA LYS A 406 20.10 17.79 -37.25
C LYS A 406 20.74 16.47 -36.78
N GLU A 407 21.29 16.44 -35.56
CA GLU A 407 21.83 15.23 -34.91
C GLU A 407 20.77 14.23 -34.42
N GLU A 408 19.53 14.65 -34.18
CA GLU A 408 18.43 13.75 -33.76
C GLU A 408 17.79 12.99 -34.94
N LYS A 409 18.09 13.37 -36.19
CA LYS A 409 17.48 12.74 -37.37
C LYS A 409 18.06 11.36 -37.69
N GLN A 410 19.24 11.00 -37.17
CA GLN A 410 19.83 9.68 -37.36
C GLN A 410 19.48 8.80 -36.16
N ILE A 411 18.43 7.99 -36.32
CA ILE A 411 18.10 6.93 -35.36
C ILE A 411 19.24 5.91 -35.40
N GLY A 412 19.88 5.67 -34.26
CA GLY A 412 20.98 4.72 -34.17
C GLY A 412 20.47 3.28 -34.28
N MET A 413 21.29 2.37 -34.83
CA MET A 413 20.94 0.94 -34.91
C MET A 413 20.55 0.34 -33.56
N ALA A 414 21.23 0.75 -32.48
CA ALA A 414 20.90 0.31 -31.12
C ALA A 414 19.50 0.76 -30.66
N GLU A 415 19.05 1.95 -31.07
CA GLU A 415 17.71 2.44 -30.77
C GLU A 415 16.64 1.68 -31.56
N LEU A 416 16.92 1.34 -32.82
CA LEU A 416 16.03 0.51 -33.64
C LEU A 416 15.92 -0.90 -33.08
N ILE A 417 17.05 -1.51 -32.67
CA ILE A 417 17.05 -2.83 -32.02
C ILE A 417 16.24 -2.76 -30.72
N PHE A 418 16.46 -1.74 -29.89
CA PHE A 418 15.70 -1.56 -28.65
C PHE A 418 14.20 -1.41 -28.91
N ALA A 419 13.80 -0.58 -29.87
CA ALA A 419 12.41 -0.39 -30.25
C ALA A 419 11.79 -1.69 -30.82
N SER A 420 12.54 -2.46 -31.60
CA SER A 420 12.07 -3.73 -32.18
C SER A 420 11.87 -4.80 -31.12
N ILE A 421 12.81 -4.93 -30.18
CA ILE A 421 12.68 -5.84 -29.03
C ILE A 421 11.47 -5.43 -28.18
N LEU A 422 11.35 -4.14 -27.85
CA LEU A 422 10.24 -3.63 -27.07
C LEU A 422 8.89 -3.88 -27.76
N GLY A 423 8.79 -3.57 -29.05
CA GLY A 423 7.60 -3.81 -29.86
C GLY A 423 7.22 -5.30 -29.90
N THR A 424 8.21 -6.18 -30.09
CA THR A 424 8.00 -7.63 -30.09
C THR A 424 7.48 -8.12 -28.73
N VAL A 425 8.11 -7.71 -27.63
CA VAL A 425 7.68 -8.07 -26.27
C VAL A 425 6.26 -7.61 -25.98
N ILE A 426 5.91 -6.36 -26.36
CA ILE A 426 4.56 -5.83 -26.16
C ILE A 426 3.54 -6.62 -26.99
N VAL A 427 3.83 -6.87 -28.27
CA VAL A 427 2.93 -7.63 -29.16
C VAL A 427 2.68 -9.04 -28.62
N LEU A 428 3.73 -9.75 -28.19
CA LEU A 428 3.61 -11.07 -27.58
C LEU A 428 2.83 -11.04 -26.25
N SER A 429 2.85 -9.89 -25.55
CA SER A 429 2.14 -9.71 -24.29
C SER A 429 0.67 -9.29 -24.46
N ILE A 430 0.18 -8.97 -25.66
CA ILE A 430 -1.20 -8.47 -25.87
C ILE A 430 -2.27 -9.39 -25.26
N PRO A 431 -2.26 -10.73 -25.48
CA PRO A 431 -3.27 -11.60 -24.89
C PRO A 431 -3.27 -11.54 -23.35
N PHE A 432 -2.08 -11.53 -22.75
CA PHE A 432 -1.89 -11.41 -21.32
C PHE A 432 -2.37 -10.04 -20.79
N LEU A 433 -2.02 -8.93 -21.46
CA LEU A 433 -2.44 -7.58 -21.08
C LEU A 433 -3.97 -7.43 -21.13
N PHE A 434 -4.61 -8.06 -22.11
CA PHE A 434 -6.06 -8.06 -22.22
C PHE A 434 -6.74 -8.82 -21.06
N ARG A 435 -6.18 -9.97 -20.66
CA ARG A 435 -6.64 -10.70 -19.47
C ARG A 435 -6.47 -9.88 -18.18
N MET A 436 -5.30 -9.24 -18.02
CA MET A 436 -5.06 -8.33 -16.90
C MET A 436 -6.06 -7.16 -16.87
N PHE A 437 -6.35 -6.56 -18.01
CA PHE A 437 -7.34 -5.48 -18.12
C PHE A 437 -8.74 -5.93 -17.71
N LYS A 438 -9.20 -7.11 -18.18
CA LYS A 438 -10.48 -7.68 -17.77
C LYS A 438 -10.57 -7.91 -16.26
N HIS A 439 -9.51 -8.43 -15.66
CA HIS A 439 -9.46 -8.66 -14.23
C HIS A 439 -9.50 -7.33 -13.44
N ILE A 440 -8.75 -6.31 -13.87
CA ILE A 440 -8.82 -4.99 -13.22
C ILE A 440 -10.24 -4.42 -13.33
N LEU A 441 -10.90 -4.56 -14.49
CA LEU A 441 -12.26 -4.08 -14.68
C LEU A 441 -13.25 -4.78 -13.74
N SER A 442 -13.17 -6.11 -13.61
CA SER A 442 -14.04 -6.89 -12.71
C SER A 442 -13.82 -6.54 -11.24
N MET A 443 -12.58 -6.26 -10.83
CA MET A 443 -12.30 -5.84 -9.45
C MET A 443 -12.73 -4.39 -9.19
N SER A 444 -12.65 -3.51 -10.20
CA SER A 444 -12.98 -2.10 -10.04
C SER A 444 -14.47 -1.82 -9.82
N SER A 445 -15.36 -2.73 -10.25
CA SER A 445 -16.81 -2.55 -10.07
C SER A 445 -17.25 -2.63 -8.61
N GLN A 446 -16.48 -3.30 -7.76
CA GLN A 446 -16.75 -3.44 -6.33
C GLN A 446 -15.95 -2.49 -5.43
N SER A 447 -14.86 -1.85 -5.90
CA SER A 447 -13.88 -1.18 -5.01
C SER A 447 -14.47 -0.16 -4.03
N MET A 448 -15.48 0.63 -4.43
CA MET A 448 -16.11 1.59 -3.52
C MET A 448 -16.98 0.91 -2.45
N ALA A 449 -17.68 -0.17 -2.79
CA ALA A 449 -18.57 -0.88 -1.87
C ALA A 449 -17.85 -1.91 -0.99
N ALA A 450 -16.88 -2.64 -1.56
CA ALA A 450 -16.18 -3.74 -0.91
C ALA A 450 -14.92 -3.32 -0.14
N GLU A 451 -14.15 -2.37 -0.69
CA GLU A 451 -12.76 -2.13 -0.24
C GLU A 451 -12.59 -0.77 0.45
N SER A 452 -13.59 0.11 0.39
CA SER A 452 -13.45 1.46 0.92
C SER A 452 -13.72 1.54 2.42
N MET A 453 -13.09 2.50 3.07
CA MET A 453 -13.26 2.80 4.50
C MET A 453 -13.49 4.28 4.69
N ALA A 454 -14.56 4.66 5.38
CA ALA A 454 -14.76 6.06 5.74
C ALA A 454 -13.71 6.49 6.76
N VAL A 455 -13.24 7.72 6.59
CA VAL A 455 -12.27 8.36 7.47
C VAL A 455 -13.00 9.06 8.60
N MET A 456 -14.09 9.74 8.25
CA MET A 456 -15.03 10.26 9.22
C MET A 456 -15.69 9.10 9.92
N GLY A 457 -15.77 9.21 11.24
CA GLY A 457 -16.37 8.15 12.02
C GLY A 457 -15.36 7.13 12.58
N LYS A 458 -14.07 7.45 12.60
CA LYS A 458 -13.04 6.54 13.09
C LYS A 458 -12.29 7.07 14.31
N GLU A 459 -11.72 6.19 15.13
CA GLU A 459 -11.10 6.61 16.40
C GLU A 459 -9.89 7.53 16.16
N LEU A 460 -9.84 8.64 16.89
CA LEU A 460 -8.74 9.58 16.81
C LEU A 460 -7.47 8.97 17.44
N PRO A 461 -6.29 9.09 16.80
CA PRO A 461 -5.05 8.61 17.40
C PRO A 461 -4.65 9.42 18.63
N ASP A 462 -4.27 8.74 19.71
CA ASP A 462 -3.81 9.38 20.96
C ASP A 462 -2.64 10.35 20.74
N PHE A 463 -1.74 10.04 19.80
CA PHE A 463 -0.59 10.89 19.50
C PHE A 463 -0.93 12.18 18.75
N PHE A 464 -2.11 12.28 18.13
CA PHE A 464 -2.44 13.41 17.27
C PHE A 464 -2.82 14.62 18.12
N LEU A 465 -1.90 15.57 18.29
CA LEU A 465 -2.08 16.81 19.05
C LEU A 465 -2.79 16.60 20.42
N PRO A 466 -2.25 15.74 21.31
CA PRO A 466 -2.91 15.37 22.56
C PRO A 466 -3.14 16.56 23.50
N PHE A 467 -2.38 17.65 23.35
CA PHE A 467 -2.62 18.86 24.14
C PHE A 467 -3.93 19.57 23.76
N LEU A 468 -4.46 19.37 22.55
CA LEU A 468 -5.74 19.93 22.12
C LEU A 468 -6.92 19.22 22.78
N SER A 469 -6.77 17.99 23.28
CA SER A 469 -7.89 17.29 23.93
C SER A 469 -8.39 18.02 25.17
N LYS A 470 -7.46 18.66 25.90
CA LYS A 470 -7.75 19.48 27.07
C LYS A 470 -8.41 20.82 26.74
N ILE A 471 -8.30 21.28 25.49
CA ILE A 471 -8.81 22.59 25.05
C ILE A 471 -10.13 22.41 24.30
N SER A 472 -10.16 21.50 23.32
CA SER A 472 -11.32 21.21 22.48
C SER A 472 -11.09 19.92 21.68
N GLU A 473 -11.60 18.80 22.18
CA GLU A 473 -11.53 17.50 21.49
C GLU A 473 -12.24 17.54 20.13
N ILE A 474 -13.36 18.25 20.02
CA ILE A 474 -14.09 18.39 18.74
C ILE A 474 -13.25 19.09 17.67
N ASN A 475 -12.47 20.11 18.03
CA ASN A 475 -11.59 20.80 17.09
C ASN A 475 -10.36 19.94 16.75
N ARG A 476 -9.88 19.13 17.70
CA ARG A 476 -8.81 18.15 17.46
C ARG A 476 -9.25 17.11 16.42
N VAL A 477 -10.45 16.55 16.56
CA VAL A 477 -11.06 15.59 15.61
C VAL A 477 -11.25 16.23 14.23
N ARG A 478 -11.86 17.43 14.16
CA ARG A 478 -12.03 18.15 12.90
C ARG A 478 -10.70 18.42 12.20
N LEU A 479 -9.68 18.83 12.95
CA LEU A 479 -8.36 19.11 12.39
C LEU A 479 -7.68 17.83 11.88
N TYR A 480 -7.87 16.70 12.55
CA TYR A 480 -7.33 15.41 12.11
C TYR A 480 -7.92 14.99 10.77
N TYR A 481 -9.24 14.90 10.66
CA TYR A 481 -9.92 14.52 9.42
C TYR A 481 -9.65 15.53 8.30
N PHE A 482 -9.56 16.82 8.63
CA PHE A 482 -9.17 17.86 7.70
C PHE A 482 -7.80 17.55 7.10
N ILE A 483 -6.79 17.30 7.93
CA ILE A 483 -5.43 16.99 7.44
C ILE A 483 -5.44 15.74 6.57
N ARG A 484 -6.17 14.68 6.94
CA ARG A 484 -6.25 13.43 6.16
C ARG A 484 -6.75 13.66 4.74
N LEU A 485 -7.88 14.37 4.58
CA LEU A 485 -8.52 14.63 3.29
C LEU A 485 -7.81 15.74 2.48
N TYR A 486 -7.18 16.69 3.18
CA TYR A 486 -6.57 17.88 2.56
C TYR A 486 -5.13 17.66 2.08
N LEU A 487 -4.42 16.67 2.63
CA LEU A 487 -2.99 16.47 2.44
C LEU A 487 -2.46 16.56 0.99
N PRO A 488 -3.10 15.99 -0.05
CA PRO A 488 -2.59 16.10 -1.42
C PRO A 488 -2.77 17.49 -2.05
N VAL A 489 -3.74 18.28 -1.56
CA VAL A 489 -4.17 19.55 -2.18
C VAL A 489 -3.04 20.59 -2.24
N PRO A 490 -2.25 20.82 -1.16
CA PRO A 490 -1.09 21.70 -1.21
C PRO A 490 -0.04 21.29 -2.25
N PHE A 491 0.21 19.99 -2.40
CA PHE A 491 1.22 19.49 -3.33
C PHE A 491 0.75 19.66 -4.77
N VAL A 492 -0.47 19.25 -5.10
CA VAL A 492 -1.04 19.43 -6.45
C VAL A 492 -1.02 20.90 -6.86
N GLY A 493 -1.54 21.79 -5.99
CA GLY A 493 -1.56 23.23 -6.25
C GLY A 493 -0.14 23.80 -6.44
N ALA A 494 0.78 23.47 -5.53
CA ALA A 494 2.16 23.95 -5.62
C ALA A 494 2.84 23.54 -6.93
N PHE A 495 2.76 22.26 -7.33
CA PHE A 495 3.40 21.77 -8.55
C PHE A 495 2.74 22.33 -9.84
N VAL A 496 1.42 22.50 -9.85
CA VAL A 496 0.71 23.19 -10.96
C VAL A 496 1.15 24.65 -11.06
N TYR A 497 1.20 25.36 -9.94
CA TYR A 497 1.68 26.74 -9.89
C TYR A 497 3.14 26.86 -10.37
N LEU A 498 4.03 25.96 -9.94
CA LEU A 498 5.42 25.92 -10.40
C LEU A 498 5.50 25.68 -11.92
N SER A 499 4.70 24.76 -12.48
CA SER A 499 4.63 24.50 -13.91
C SER A 499 4.21 25.72 -14.72
N LEU A 500 3.14 26.39 -14.29
CA LEU A 500 2.63 27.60 -14.95
C LEU A 500 3.62 28.75 -14.86
N ARG A 501 4.29 28.89 -13.71
CA ARG A 501 5.33 29.89 -13.54
C ARG A 501 6.51 29.66 -14.47
N MET A 502 6.95 28.41 -14.63
CA MET A 502 7.99 28.07 -15.60
C MET A 502 7.59 28.49 -17.02
N VAL A 503 6.34 28.31 -17.42
CA VAL A 503 5.84 28.77 -18.72
C VAL A 503 5.83 30.30 -18.81
N ASN A 504 5.28 30.98 -17.80
CA ASN A 504 5.13 32.44 -17.79
C ASN A 504 6.47 33.19 -17.74
N GLU A 505 7.48 32.67 -17.03
CA GLU A 505 8.81 33.28 -16.97
C GLU A 505 9.57 33.22 -18.30
N ASN A 506 9.22 32.29 -19.19
CA ASN A 506 9.80 32.19 -20.54
C ASN A 506 8.86 32.82 -21.59
N GLY A 507 8.12 33.88 -21.22
CA GLY A 507 7.30 34.65 -22.15
C GLY A 507 5.94 34.05 -22.49
N GLY A 508 5.52 33.03 -21.74
CA GLY A 508 4.23 32.37 -21.92
C GLY A 508 4.30 31.17 -22.86
N VAL A 509 3.14 30.56 -23.11
CA VAL A 509 3.01 29.25 -23.80
C VAL A 509 3.74 29.22 -25.14
N ARG A 510 3.54 30.23 -26.00
CA ARG A 510 4.11 30.26 -27.34
C ARG A 510 5.64 30.28 -27.31
N GLU A 511 6.22 31.17 -26.52
CA GLU A 511 7.68 31.33 -26.41
C GLU A 511 8.31 30.10 -25.72
N PHE A 512 7.71 29.60 -24.64
CA PHE A 512 8.16 28.40 -23.92
C PHE A 512 8.24 27.16 -24.81
N PHE A 513 7.24 26.93 -25.66
CA PHE A 513 7.24 25.78 -26.58
C PHE A 513 8.08 26.01 -27.84
N SER A 514 8.32 27.26 -28.24
CA SER A 514 9.20 27.57 -29.39
C SER A 514 10.67 27.28 -29.12
N ASP A 515 11.14 27.51 -27.89
CA ASP A 515 12.49 27.17 -27.41
C ASP A 515 12.43 26.02 -26.39
N PHE A 516 11.54 25.06 -26.63
CA PHE A 516 11.43 23.89 -25.77
C PHE A 516 12.77 23.14 -25.69
N THR A 517 13.70 23.34 -26.63
CA THR A 517 15.10 22.89 -26.74
C THR A 517 16.04 23.24 -25.59
N ASN A 518 15.70 24.19 -24.73
CA ASN A 518 16.63 24.65 -23.70
C ASN A 518 16.67 23.81 -22.40
N ARG A 519 17.64 24.11 -21.51
CA ARG A 519 18.03 23.32 -20.29
C ARG A 519 16.93 23.02 -19.24
N LYS A 520 15.69 23.45 -19.46
CA LYS A 520 14.58 23.47 -18.48
C LYS A 520 13.57 22.32 -18.63
N ARG A 521 13.78 21.41 -19.58
CA ARG A 521 12.87 20.31 -19.97
C ARG A 521 12.53 19.29 -18.85
N GLY A 522 13.52 18.83 -18.08
CA GLY A 522 13.31 17.79 -17.06
C GLY A 522 12.53 18.28 -15.85
N ALA A 523 12.79 19.51 -15.40
CA ALA A 523 12.04 20.16 -14.33
C ALA A 523 10.56 20.36 -14.72
N PHE A 524 10.29 20.73 -15.97
CA PHE A 524 8.93 20.88 -16.47
C PHE A 524 8.18 19.53 -16.52
N LEU A 525 8.85 18.45 -16.92
CA LEU A 525 8.28 17.10 -16.84
C LEU A 525 7.86 16.77 -15.41
N LEU A 526 8.77 16.93 -14.45
CA LEU A 526 8.48 16.63 -13.05
C LEU A 526 7.31 17.47 -12.53
N SER A 527 7.34 18.79 -12.73
CA SER A 527 6.30 19.68 -12.19
C SER A 527 4.91 19.43 -12.80
N THR A 528 4.84 18.95 -14.05
CA THR A 528 3.57 18.62 -14.72
C THR A 528 3.08 17.21 -14.45
N SER A 529 4.01 16.25 -14.27
CA SER A 529 3.65 14.83 -14.07
C SER A 529 3.26 14.53 -12.63
N ILE A 530 3.95 15.11 -11.64
CA ILE A 530 3.69 14.84 -10.21
C ILE A 530 2.23 15.12 -9.81
N PRO A 531 1.59 16.26 -10.18
CA PRO A 531 0.17 16.50 -9.87
C PRO A 531 -0.76 15.37 -10.33
N ILE A 532 -0.59 14.92 -11.58
CA ILE A 532 -1.48 13.94 -12.21
C ILE A 532 -1.21 12.55 -11.61
N THR A 533 0.08 12.17 -11.49
CA THR A 533 0.47 10.92 -10.83
C THR A 533 -0.07 10.87 -9.40
N LEU A 534 0.08 11.97 -8.64
CA LEU A 534 -0.41 12.07 -7.27
C LEU A 534 -1.93 11.87 -7.21
N CYS A 535 -2.71 12.55 -8.06
CA CYS A 535 -4.16 12.35 -8.12
C CYS A 535 -4.55 10.89 -8.35
N ILE A 536 -3.92 10.22 -9.32
CA ILE A 536 -4.25 8.81 -9.63
C ILE A 536 -3.86 7.89 -8.48
N THR A 537 -2.68 8.07 -7.90
CA THR A 537 -2.26 7.28 -6.73
C THR A 537 -3.11 7.55 -5.50
N TYR A 538 -3.64 8.76 -5.37
CA TYR A 538 -4.46 9.16 -4.23
C TYR A 538 -5.88 8.62 -4.32
N ILE A 539 -6.40 8.28 -5.52
CA ILE A 539 -7.67 7.54 -5.67
C ILE A 539 -7.66 6.30 -4.78
N TYR A 540 -6.59 5.51 -4.88
CA TYR A 540 -6.45 4.27 -4.11
C TYR A 540 -6.39 4.51 -2.60
N THR A 541 -5.62 5.52 -2.17
CA THR A 541 -5.54 5.84 -0.75
C THR A 541 -6.86 6.41 -0.24
N LEU A 542 -7.55 7.21 -1.04
CA LEU A 542 -8.85 7.75 -0.68
C LEU A 542 -9.86 6.62 -0.51
N LEU A 543 -9.82 5.53 -1.31
CA LEU A 543 -10.62 4.32 -1.06
C LEU A 543 -10.25 3.68 0.28
N CYS A 544 -8.99 3.25 0.43
CA CYS A 544 -8.51 2.48 1.57
C CYS A 544 -7.62 3.35 2.47
N MET A 545 -8.23 4.19 3.31
CA MET A 545 -7.50 4.97 4.31
C MET A 545 -7.23 4.13 5.58
N ASP A 546 -6.54 2.99 5.43
CA ASP A 546 -6.31 2.00 6.51
C ASP A 546 -5.87 2.63 7.83
N GLU A 547 -6.45 2.16 8.92
CA GLU A 547 -6.27 2.73 10.27
C GLU A 547 -5.20 2.04 11.10
N GLU A 548 -4.97 0.74 10.89
CA GLU A 548 -4.20 -0.07 11.83
C GLU A 548 -2.77 -0.36 11.38
N TRP A 549 -2.52 -0.46 10.06
CA TRP A 549 -1.29 -1.07 9.56
C TRP A 549 -0.24 -0.07 9.05
N VAL A 550 -0.62 0.93 8.25
CA VAL A 550 0.37 1.73 7.48
C VAL A 550 0.64 3.12 8.08
N SER A 551 -0.36 3.83 8.60
CA SER A 551 -0.25 5.08 9.36
C SER A 551 -1.63 5.63 9.63
N ARG A 552 -1.94 5.97 10.88
CA ARG A 552 -3.19 6.66 11.16
C ARG A 552 -3.32 8.02 10.43
N LEU A 553 -2.21 8.69 10.04
CA LEU A 553 -2.31 10.03 9.41
C LEU A 553 -2.60 10.04 7.91
N SER A 554 -2.08 9.10 7.12
CA SER A 554 -2.29 9.11 5.65
C SER A 554 -2.16 7.74 4.99
N SER A 555 -2.08 6.67 5.79
CA SER A 555 -1.95 5.28 5.32
C SER A 555 -0.94 5.16 4.17
N ARG A 556 -1.28 4.43 3.10
CA ARG A 556 -0.43 4.14 1.94
C ARG A 556 -0.03 5.37 1.10
N ALA A 557 -0.73 6.51 1.22
CA ALA A 557 -0.39 7.74 0.46
C ALA A 557 0.90 8.37 0.94
N SER A 558 1.26 8.19 2.20
CA SER A 558 2.53 8.66 2.76
C SER A 558 3.75 8.22 1.94
N HIS A 559 3.80 6.95 1.49
CA HIS A 559 4.80 6.40 0.57
C HIS A 559 4.92 7.20 -0.70
N VAL A 560 3.76 7.52 -1.28
CA VAL A 560 3.69 8.28 -2.50
C VAL A 560 4.07 9.75 -2.28
N ILE A 561 3.63 10.37 -1.20
CA ILE A 561 3.95 11.77 -0.88
C ILE A 561 5.45 11.95 -0.62
N VAL A 562 6.07 11.08 0.17
CA VAL A 562 7.51 11.16 0.45
C VAL A 562 8.32 10.92 -0.83
N LEU A 563 8.03 9.85 -1.58
CA LEU A 563 8.82 9.51 -2.77
C LEU A 563 8.54 10.46 -3.95
N LEU A 564 7.29 10.86 -4.19
CA LEU A 564 6.95 11.80 -5.26
C LEU A 564 7.17 13.24 -4.83
N CYS A 565 6.48 13.71 -3.80
CA CYS A 565 6.45 15.15 -3.49
C CYS A 565 7.73 15.62 -2.79
N CYS A 566 8.23 14.88 -1.81
CA CYS A 566 9.43 15.29 -1.06
C CYS A 566 10.71 15.02 -1.85
N MET A 567 10.93 13.78 -2.31
CA MET A 567 12.18 13.42 -3.00
C MET A 567 12.29 14.08 -4.38
N THR A 568 11.29 13.92 -5.27
CA THR A 568 11.38 14.53 -6.60
C THR A 568 11.15 16.04 -6.57
N GLY A 569 10.38 16.55 -5.59
CA GLY A 569 10.29 17.99 -5.31
C GLY A 569 11.63 18.60 -4.89
N PHE A 570 12.41 17.91 -4.05
CA PHE A 570 13.76 18.36 -3.71
C PHE A 570 14.68 18.42 -4.95
N VAL A 571 14.58 17.43 -5.84
CA VAL A 571 15.29 17.42 -7.14
C VAL A 571 14.88 18.62 -8.00
N LEU A 572 13.57 18.85 -8.16
CA LEU A 572 13.01 19.97 -8.92
C LEU A 572 13.55 21.32 -8.42
N LEU A 573 13.46 21.56 -7.11
CA LEU A 573 13.91 22.78 -6.44
C LEU A 573 15.43 22.97 -6.52
N SER A 574 16.18 21.87 -6.62
CA SER A 574 17.65 21.88 -6.71
C SER A 574 18.18 22.13 -8.10
N GLU A 575 17.54 21.56 -9.12
CA GLU A 575 17.88 21.83 -10.51
C GLU A 575 17.50 23.25 -10.95
N PHE A 576 16.47 23.84 -10.35
CA PHE A 576 15.87 25.08 -10.81
C PHE A 576 15.96 26.22 -9.78
N LYS A 577 17.18 26.64 -9.46
CA LYS A 577 17.47 27.62 -8.40
C LYS A 577 16.72 28.96 -8.56
N SER A 578 16.41 29.36 -9.79
CA SER A 578 15.73 30.62 -10.11
C SER A 578 14.19 30.57 -10.08
N LEU A 579 13.57 29.40 -9.85
CA LEU A 579 12.12 29.18 -10.03
C LEU A 579 11.27 30.13 -9.18
N LEU A 580 11.80 30.58 -8.05
CA LEU A 580 11.04 31.40 -7.11
C LEU A 580 11.49 32.87 -7.06
N ARG A 581 12.59 33.23 -7.73
CA ARG A 581 13.30 34.54 -7.63
C ARG A 581 13.67 34.98 -6.21
N LEU A 582 13.27 34.22 -5.19
CA LEU A 582 13.56 34.40 -3.78
C LEU A 582 14.37 33.18 -3.32
N ASN A 583 15.69 33.34 -3.23
CA ASN A 583 16.59 32.26 -2.78
C ASN A 583 16.18 31.70 -1.39
N ARG A 584 15.56 32.54 -0.55
CA ARG A 584 15.03 32.15 0.76
C ARG A 584 13.87 31.15 0.65
N LEU A 585 12.87 31.44 -0.19
CA LEU A 585 11.70 30.56 -0.34
C LEU A 585 12.07 29.19 -0.90
N ASN A 586 12.98 29.15 -1.89
CA ASN A 586 13.50 27.88 -2.41
C ASN A 586 14.18 27.05 -1.29
N THR A 587 14.97 27.72 -0.44
CA THR A 587 15.62 27.06 0.70
C THR A 587 14.62 26.51 1.70
N TYR A 588 13.57 27.27 2.05
CA TYR A 588 12.52 26.80 2.97
C TYR A 588 11.73 25.62 2.39
N LEU A 589 11.41 25.63 1.09
CA LEU A 589 10.71 24.51 0.45
C LEU A 589 11.59 23.25 0.39
N LYS A 590 12.89 23.39 0.12
CA LYS A 590 13.83 22.26 0.20
C LYS A 590 13.91 21.72 1.62
N LEU A 591 13.96 22.58 2.62
CA LEU A 591 13.95 22.16 4.01
C LEU A 591 12.63 21.43 4.34
N ALA A 592 11.49 21.94 3.87
CA ALA A 592 10.21 21.25 4.01
C ALA A 592 10.23 19.86 3.35
N CYS A 593 10.80 19.71 2.14
CA CYS A 593 10.99 18.40 1.50
C CYS A 593 11.86 17.44 2.32
N LEU A 594 12.77 17.93 3.17
CA LEU A 594 13.60 17.10 4.06
C LEU A 594 12.92 16.81 5.41
N LEU A 595 12.09 17.71 5.91
CA LEU A 595 11.44 17.61 7.23
C LEU A 595 10.09 16.89 7.21
N ILE A 596 9.29 17.05 6.15
CA ILE A 596 7.99 16.36 6.00
C ILE A 596 8.14 14.83 6.11
N PRO A 597 9.14 14.18 5.49
CA PRO A 597 9.36 12.74 5.66
C PRO A 597 9.51 12.30 7.12
N LEU A 598 10.12 13.13 7.99
CA LEU A 598 10.30 12.80 9.41
C LEU A 598 8.97 12.69 10.17
N ILE A 599 7.94 13.45 9.77
CA ILE A 599 6.59 13.36 10.36
C ILE A 599 6.01 11.97 10.10
N PHE A 600 6.24 11.44 8.90
CA PHE A 600 5.81 10.11 8.51
C PHE A 600 6.67 9.04 9.17
N PHE A 601 8.00 9.12 9.08
CA PHE A 601 8.88 8.07 9.60
C PHE A 601 8.74 7.82 11.10
N LEU A 602 8.51 8.86 11.90
CA LEU A 602 8.30 8.71 13.34
C LEU A 602 6.98 8.03 13.70
N ARG A 603 6.05 7.88 12.74
CA ARG A 603 4.65 7.50 12.98
C ARG A 603 4.15 6.37 12.08
N GLN A 604 5.02 5.78 11.25
CA GLN A 604 4.66 4.72 10.32
C GLN A 604 5.48 3.46 10.55
N LYS A 605 4.80 2.35 10.82
CA LYS A 605 5.42 1.04 11.00
C LYS A 605 6.14 0.56 9.73
N ASP A 606 5.64 0.91 8.55
CA ASP A 606 6.25 0.50 7.25
C ASP A 606 7.47 1.34 6.81
N TYR A 607 7.77 2.40 7.55
CA TYR A 607 8.99 3.21 7.38
C TYR A 607 10.00 3.04 8.51
N SER A 608 9.60 2.48 9.66
CA SER A 608 10.57 1.91 10.60
C SER A 608 11.27 0.70 9.95
N PHE A 609 12.39 0.27 10.54
CA PHE A 609 13.06 -0.95 10.09
C PHE A 609 12.04 -2.07 9.98
N PRO A 610 12.00 -2.84 8.89
CA PRO A 610 11.01 -3.89 8.74
C PRO A 610 11.13 -4.83 9.94
N ARG A 611 9.98 -5.03 10.59
CA ARG A 611 9.81 -6.06 11.60
C ARG A 611 10.19 -7.37 10.94
N ILE A 612 11.18 -8.05 11.50
CA ILE A 612 11.25 -9.48 11.28
C ILE A 612 10.35 -10.07 12.32
N THR A 613 9.24 -10.59 11.85
CA THR A 613 8.32 -11.32 12.68
C THR A 613 9.03 -12.47 13.40
N GLY A 614 8.80 -12.63 14.70
CA GLY A 614 9.47 -13.63 15.53
C GLY A 614 10.67 -13.11 16.32
N MET A 615 10.84 -11.80 16.39
CA MET A 615 11.83 -11.12 17.22
C MET A 615 11.16 -10.60 18.51
N THR A 616 11.83 -10.65 19.66
CA THR A 616 11.33 -9.94 20.85
C THR A 616 11.55 -8.42 20.70
N GLY A 617 10.56 -7.60 21.07
CA GLY A 617 10.67 -6.13 20.99
C GLY A 617 10.42 -5.52 19.61
N GLU A 618 9.57 -6.13 18.76
CA GLU A 618 9.27 -5.67 17.38
C GLU A 618 8.77 -4.22 17.28
N ASP A 619 8.27 -3.66 18.37
CA ASP A 619 7.73 -2.29 18.45
C ASP A 619 8.80 -1.22 18.76
N ASP A 620 10.03 -1.61 19.14
CA ASP A 620 11.05 -0.70 19.71
C ASP A 620 12.10 -0.19 18.71
N LEU A 621 12.06 -0.61 17.43
CA LEU A 621 13.05 -0.19 16.42
C LEU A 621 12.80 1.25 15.95
N VAL A 622 13.37 2.21 16.66
CA VAL A 622 13.30 3.64 16.35
C VAL A 622 14.16 3.96 15.12
N LEU A 623 13.62 4.74 14.18
CA LEU A 623 14.40 5.28 13.07
C LEU A 623 15.57 6.12 13.63
N TYR A 624 16.80 5.84 13.17
CA TYR A 624 18.06 6.36 13.72
C TYR A 624 18.61 5.65 14.97
N ASP A 625 18.00 4.56 15.43
CA ASP A 625 18.68 3.59 16.30
C ASP A 625 19.58 2.70 15.44
N TYR A 626 20.86 3.06 15.42
CA TYR A 626 21.89 2.35 14.66
C TYR A 626 22.52 1.21 15.48
N ASP A 627 22.42 1.25 16.81
CA ASP A 627 23.07 0.29 17.70
C ASP A 627 22.34 -1.05 17.69
N GLY A 628 21.00 -1.03 17.61
CA GLY A 628 20.16 -2.24 17.51
C GLY A 628 20.46 -3.10 16.27
N LYS A 629 21.00 -2.51 15.20
CA LYS A 629 21.42 -3.25 13.99
C LYS A 629 22.59 -4.19 14.23
N LEU A 630 23.37 -3.95 15.29
CA LEU A 630 24.61 -4.67 15.61
C LEU A 630 24.44 -5.73 16.71
N ASP A 631 23.34 -5.68 17.47
CA ASP A 631 22.98 -6.71 18.44
C ASP A 631 22.72 -8.04 17.74
N PRO A 632 22.67 -9.20 18.42
CA PRO A 632 22.17 -10.45 17.84
C PRO A 632 20.71 -10.31 17.36
N TYR A 633 20.23 -11.23 16.53
CA TYR A 633 18.81 -11.32 16.19
C TYR A 633 18.07 -12.01 17.35
N PRO A 634 17.21 -11.33 18.12
CA PRO A 634 16.43 -12.02 19.13
C PRO A 634 15.46 -12.97 18.44
N VAL A 635 15.36 -14.21 18.93
CA VAL A 635 14.44 -15.22 18.42
C VAL A 635 13.45 -15.55 19.52
N SER A 636 12.15 -15.45 19.20
CA SER A 636 11.07 -15.76 20.12
C SER A 636 10.97 -17.27 20.42
N ASP A 637 10.43 -17.62 21.59
CA ASP A 637 10.33 -19.00 22.06
C ASP A 637 9.35 -19.87 21.23
N ASP A 638 8.44 -19.25 20.48
CA ASP A 638 7.52 -19.94 19.55
C ASP A 638 8.18 -20.36 18.23
N PHE A 639 9.48 -20.07 18.07
CA PHE A 639 10.29 -20.51 16.96
C PHE A 639 11.19 -21.69 17.32
N LEU A 640 11.26 -22.65 16.40
CA LEU A 640 12.05 -23.86 16.53
C LEU A 640 13.15 -23.89 15.46
N PRO A 641 14.32 -24.48 15.76
CA PRO A 641 15.33 -24.75 14.76
C PRO A 641 14.76 -25.64 13.63
N ALA A 642 14.98 -25.26 12.38
CA ALA A 642 14.63 -26.03 11.19
C ALA A 642 15.64 -27.17 10.97
N ASP A 643 15.61 -28.18 11.84
CA ASP A 643 16.55 -29.31 11.86
C ASP A 643 15.88 -30.66 11.51
N ASP A 644 16.68 -31.73 11.44
CA ASP A 644 16.18 -33.07 11.15
C ASP A 644 15.26 -33.63 12.24
N ASN A 645 15.38 -33.14 13.48
CA ASN A 645 14.52 -33.60 14.56
C ASN A 645 13.09 -33.08 14.38
N LEU A 646 12.95 -31.79 14.04
CA LEU A 646 11.65 -31.18 13.79
C LEU A 646 10.96 -31.82 12.59
N PHE A 647 11.63 -31.91 11.44
CA PHE A 647 11.03 -32.47 10.23
C PHE A 647 10.93 -34.00 10.25
N GLY A 648 11.71 -34.69 11.09
CA GLY A 648 11.52 -36.12 11.38
C GLY A 648 10.17 -36.42 12.05
N ALA A 649 9.61 -35.47 12.80
CA ALA A 649 8.26 -35.58 13.37
C ALA A 649 7.15 -35.30 12.35
N TYR A 650 7.46 -34.67 11.21
CA TYR A 650 6.51 -34.28 10.17
C TYR A 650 7.00 -34.70 8.77
N PRO A 651 7.08 -36.02 8.48
CA PRO A 651 7.72 -36.54 7.26
C PRO A 651 7.00 -36.15 5.96
N GLY A 652 5.75 -35.66 6.03
CA GLY A 652 5.01 -35.17 4.87
C GLY A 652 5.42 -33.76 4.41
N LEU A 653 6.23 -33.03 5.19
CA LEU A 653 6.69 -31.68 4.87
C LEU A 653 8.05 -31.67 4.18
N ASP A 654 8.21 -30.74 3.24
CA ASP A 654 9.48 -30.51 2.54
C ASP A 654 10.41 -29.61 3.37
N LYS A 655 11.33 -30.23 4.11
CA LYS A 655 12.36 -29.53 4.90
C LYS A 655 13.14 -28.51 4.06
N GLU A 656 13.53 -28.86 2.83
CA GLU A 656 14.35 -27.97 2.00
C GLU A 656 13.59 -26.70 1.63
N ARG A 657 12.28 -26.79 1.45
CA ARG A 657 11.42 -25.65 1.13
C ARG A 657 11.16 -24.72 2.31
N PHE A 658 11.01 -25.26 3.52
CA PHE A 658 11.02 -24.42 4.73
C PHE A 658 12.39 -23.73 4.87
N GLY A 659 13.46 -24.50 4.70
CA GLY A 659 14.84 -24.01 4.65
C GLY A 659 15.60 -24.22 5.95
N GLN A 660 16.54 -23.33 6.23
CA GLN A 660 17.45 -23.41 7.38
C GLN A 660 17.27 -22.24 8.33
N GLY A 661 17.54 -22.43 9.61
CA GLY A 661 17.44 -21.39 10.63
C GLY A 661 16.27 -21.65 11.57
N PHE A 662 15.35 -20.68 11.71
CA PHE A 662 14.23 -20.78 12.63
C PHE A 662 12.88 -20.71 11.91
N VAL A 663 11.96 -21.60 12.28
CA VAL A 663 10.59 -21.68 11.75
C VAL A 663 9.57 -21.56 12.89
N LYS A 664 8.40 -20.98 12.64
CA LYS A 664 7.35 -20.84 13.63
C LYS A 664 6.65 -22.17 13.83
N ALA A 665 6.57 -22.64 15.08
CA ALA A 665 6.00 -23.94 15.39
C ALA A 665 4.56 -24.10 14.86
N SER A 666 3.71 -23.07 15.04
CA SER A 666 2.33 -23.10 14.55
C SER A 666 2.22 -23.24 13.02
N ASN A 667 3.17 -22.69 12.27
CA ASN A 667 3.16 -22.77 10.81
C ASN A 667 3.54 -24.18 10.35
N VAL A 668 4.51 -24.82 11.01
CA VAL A 668 4.87 -26.22 10.74
C VAL A 668 3.68 -27.14 11.02
N TYR A 669 3.04 -26.98 12.19
CA TYR A 669 1.88 -27.81 12.56
C TYR A 669 0.70 -27.62 11.61
N SER A 670 0.34 -26.38 11.28
CA SER A 670 -0.78 -26.10 10.36
C SER A 670 -0.52 -26.59 8.93
N ASN A 671 0.72 -26.49 8.44
CA ASN A 671 1.08 -27.05 7.13
C ASN A 671 1.07 -28.58 7.14
N ALA A 672 1.55 -29.22 8.23
CA ALA A 672 1.52 -30.68 8.35
C ALA A 672 0.08 -31.21 8.37
N ASP A 673 -0.80 -30.58 9.15
CA ASP A 673 -2.23 -30.91 9.23
C ASP A 673 -2.91 -30.75 7.86
N LEU A 674 -2.72 -29.61 7.19
CA LEU A 674 -3.29 -29.37 5.87
C LEU A 674 -2.77 -30.38 4.84
N LYS A 675 -1.47 -30.68 4.86
CA LYS A 675 -0.88 -31.68 3.95
C LYS A 675 -1.47 -33.06 4.17
N TYR A 676 -1.62 -33.49 5.42
CA TYR A 676 -2.25 -34.76 5.77
C TYR A 676 -3.68 -34.84 5.25
N LYS A 677 -4.47 -33.78 5.45
CA LYS A 677 -5.87 -33.69 4.96
C LYS A 677 -5.94 -33.77 3.43
N LEU A 678 -5.08 -33.05 2.72
CA LEU A 678 -5.03 -33.12 1.25
C LEU A 678 -4.59 -34.50 0.74
N ASP A 679 -3.58 -35.11 1.36
CA ASP A 679 -3.12 -36.44 0.99
C ASP A 679 -4.21 -37.50 1.21
N TYR A 680 -4.93 -37.40 2.33
CA TYR A 680 -6.08 -38.25 2.63
C TYR A 680 -7.14 -38.16 1.53
N LEU A 681 -7.58 -36.94 1.18
CA LEU A 681 -8.56 -36.74 0.10
C LEU A 681 -8.04 -37.26 -1.25
N ARG A 682 -6.74 -37.11 -1.52
CA ARG A 682 -6.09 -37.58 -2.75
C ARG A 682 -6.01 -39.11 -2.88
N THR A 683 -6.19 -39.85 -1.80
CA THR A 683 -6.36 -41.32 -1.89
C THR A 683 -7.67 -41.69 -2.59
N TYR A 684 -8.69 -40.84 -2.51
CA TYR A 684 -9.98 -41.02 -3.16
C TYR A 684 -10.06 -40.27 -4.49
N ASP A 685 -9.44 -39.10 -4.60
CA ASP A 685 -9.37 -38.32 -5.83
C ASP A 685 -8.00 -37.67 -6.04
N PRO A 686 -7.14 -38.23 -6.90
CA PRO A 686 -5.81 -37.67 -7.17
C PRO A 686 -5.81 -36.25 -7.76
N SER A 687 -6.96 -35.76 -8.25
CA SER A 687 -7.08 -34.47 -8.94
C SER A 687 -7.43 -33.30 -8.01
N ILE A 688 -7.47 -33.53 -6.70
CA ILE A 688 -7.93 -32.54 -5.71
C ILE A 688 -7.12 -31.23 -5.77
N LEU A 689 -7.85 -30.13 -5.93
CA LEU A 689 -7.39 -28.75 -5.89
C LEU A 689 -7.88 -28.05 -4.63
N LEU A 690 -7.08 -27.12 -4.10
CA LEU A 690 -7.40 -26.36 -2.89
C LEU A 690 -7.68 -24.88 -3.21
N ILE A 691 -8.71 -24.32 -2.56
CA ILE A 691 -8.98 -22.88 -2.54
C ILE A 691 -9.34 -22.38 -1.12
N GLY A 692 -9.18 -21.07 -0.86
CA GLY A 692 -9.57 -20.42 0.40
C GLY A 692 -8.47 -20.34 1.45
N ASN A 693 -7.29 -19.82 1.12
CA ASN A 693 -6.18 -19.70 2.07
C ASN A 693 -5.94 -18.23 2.47
N GLU A 694 -7.01 -17.57 2.92
CA GLU A 694 -7.08 -16.11 3.11
C GLU A 694 -5.91 -15.56 3.93
N GLU A 695 -5.67 -16.15 5.09
CA GLU A 695 -4.66 -15.69 6.05
C GLU A 695 -3.28 -16.29 5.81
N SER A 696 -3.09 -17.17 4.81
CA SER A 696 -1.85 -17.93 4.64
C SER A 696 -1.60 -18.40 3.20
N GLN A 697 -1.54 -17.46 2.24
CA GLN A 697 -1.12 -17.75 0.86
C GLN A 697 0.24 -18.49 0.79
N GLY A 698 1.12 -18.28 1.77
CA GLY A 698 2.39 -18.96 1.94
C GLY A 698 2.28 -20.47 2.10
N ASN A 699 1.14 -21.01 2.54
CA ASN A 699 0.91 -22.45 2.60
C ASN A 699 0.92 -23.10 1.22
N TYR A 700 0.40 -22.43 0.17
CA TYR A 700 0.54 -22.94 -1.20
C TYR A 700 2.02 -23.06 -1.59
N TYR A 701 2.83 -22.08 -1.18
CA TYR A 701 4.26 -22.09 -1.44
C TYR A 701 4.97 -23.21 -0.68
N LEU A 702 4.73 -23.35 0.64
CA LEU A 702 5.36 -24.33 1.52
C LEU A 702 4.95 -25.77 1.22
N LEU A 703 3.71 -25.99 0.80
CA LEU A 703 3.20 -27.32 0.41
C LEU A 703 3.43 -27.65 -1.06
N ASN A 704 3.99 -26.72 -1.84
CA ASN A 704 4.16 -26.86 -3.30
C ASN A 704 2.83 -27.15 -4.01
N GLU A 705 1.77 -26.44 -3.62
CA GLU A 705 0.41 -26.63 -4.12
C GLU A 705 0.05 -25.60 -5.20
N LYS A 706 -0.71 -26.03 -6.22
CA LYS A 706 -1.28 -25.12 -7.21
C LYS A 706 -2.38 -24.30 -6.54
N CYS A 707 -2.35 -23.01 -6.76
CA CYS A 707 -3.32 -22.09 -6.21
C CYS A 707 -4.45 -21.86 -7.22
N VAL A 708 -5.69 -22.20 -6.84
CA VAL A 708 -6.86 -21.86 -7.67
C VAL A 708 -7.17 -20.37 -7.48
N TYR A 709 -7.19 -19.61 -8.57
CA TYR A 709 -7.37 -18.14 -8.57
C TYR A 709 -6.18 -17.38 -7.96
N SER A 710 -6.34 -16.67 -6.84
CA SER A 710 -5.35 -15.73 -6.28
C SER A 710 -4.77 -16.14 -4.93
N GLY A 711 -5.29 -17.22 -4.33
CA GLY A 711 -4.95 -17.64 -2.97
C GLY A 711 -5.73 -16.90 -1.88
N ARG A 712 -6.38 -15.79 -2.22
CA ARG A 712 -7.27 -15.01 -1.36
C ARG A 712 -8.61 -14.76 -2.07
N VAL A 713 -9.62 -15.56 -1.74
CA VAL A 713 -10.95 -15.50 -2.34
C VAL A 713 -11.77 -14.32 -1.85
N THR A 714 -11.55 -13.85 -0.62
CA THR A 714 -12.30 -12.73 0.01
C THR A 714 -12.06 -11.37 -0.65
N ILE A 715 -11.08 -11.25 -1.56
CA ILE A 715 -10.88 -10.02 -2.35
C ILE A 715 -12.02 -9.86 -3.37
N ALA A 716 -12.61 -10.97 -3.85
CA ALA A 716 -13.75 -10.92 -4.76
C ALA A 716 -15.05 -11.00 -3.94
N LYS A 717 -15.80 -9.90 -3.89
CA LYS A 717 -17.09 -9.79 -3.17
C LYS A 717 -18.25 -9.39 -4.06
N GLY A 718 -18.02 -8.54 -5.07
CA GLY A 718 -19.04 -8.15 -6.05
C GLY A 718 -19.31 -9.25 -7.06
N ARG A 719 -20.52 -9.28 -7.61
CA ARG A 719 -20.99 -10.31 -8.55
C ARG A 719 -20.02 -10.52 -9.72
N ASP A 720 -19.56 -9.44 -10.36
CA ASP A 720 -18.62 -9.51 -11.47
C ASP A 720 -17.27 -10.14 -11.07
N ALA A 721 -16.72 -9.73 -9.93
CA ALA A 721 -15.45 -10.25 -9.43
C ALA A 721 -15.57 -11.72 -9.01
N VAL A 722 -16.65 -12.08 -8.32
CA VAL A 722 -16.89 -13.45 -7.84
C VAL A 722 -17.18 -14.39 -9.01
N SER A 723 -17.88 -13.95 -10.07
CA SER A 723 -18.11 -14.78 -11.26
C SER A 723 -16.81 -15.31 -11.88
N VAL A 724 -15.74 -14.50 -11.87
CA VAL A 724 -14.41 -14.90 -12.33
C VAL A 724 -13.83 -15.97 -11.41
N LEU A 725 -13.92 -15.80 -10.09
CA LEU A 725 -13.50 -16.79 -9.10
C LEU A 725 -14.26 -18.11 -9.27
N LEU A 726 -15.59 -18.08 -9.30
CA LEU A 726 -16.44 -19.27 -9.40
C LEU A 726 -16.18 -20.04 -10.70
N SER A 727 -15.86 -19.35 -11.80
CA SER A 727 -15.49 -20.00 -13.07
C SER A 727 -14.21 -20.84 -13.00
N LYS A 728 -13.43 -20.73 -11.92
CA LYS A 728 -12.20 -21.51 -11.68
C LYS A 728 -12.40 -22.70 -10.77
N ILE A 729 -13.55 -22.79 -10.10
CA ILE A 729 -13.86 -23.90 -9.23
C ILE A 729 -14.32 -25.07 -10.09
N ASP A 730 -13.54 -26.13 -10.08
CA ASP A 730 -13.97 -27.43 -10.58
C ASP A 730 -14.86 -28.08 -9.51
N LYS A 731 -16.16 -28.18 -9.81
CA LYS A 731 -17.18 -28.63 -8.84
C LYS A 731 -17.01 -30.06 -8.37
N ASP A 732 -16.29 -30.89 -9.12
CA ASP A 732 -16.06 -32.29 -8.75
C ASP A 732 -14.70 -32.49 -8.07
N HIS A 733 -13.74 -31.57 -8.25
CA HIS A 733 -12.34 -31.75 -7.84
C HIS A 733 -11.76 -30.65 -6.93
N THR A 734 -12.50 -29.57 -6.68
CA THR A 734 -12.00 -28.45 -5.84
C THR A 734 -12.59 -28.53 -4.45
N VAL A 735 -11.73 -28.51 -3.43
CA VAL A 735 -12.09 -28.39 -2.02
C VAL A 735 -11.82 -26.98 -1.50
N ILE A 736 -12.65 -26.50 -0.58
CA ILE A 736 -12.69 -25.11 -0.14
C ILE A 736 -12.47 -25.06 1.37
N ARG A 737 -11.51 -24.27 1.85
CA ARG A 737 -11.34 -24.06 3.30
C ARG A 737 -12.41 -23.12 3.86
N PRO A 738 -12.85 -23.31 5.11
CA PRO A 738 -13.84 -22.45 5.77
C PRO A 738 -13.23 -21.16 6.33
N THR A 739 -12.55 -20.37 5.50
CA THR A 739 -11.84 -19.13 5.89
C THR A 739 -12.57 -17.86 5.48
N PHE A 740 -13.84 -17.97 5.10
CA PHE A 740 -14.70 -16.88 4.61
C PHE A 740 -16.03 -16.89 5.38
N TYR A 741 -16.76 -15.77 5.34
CA TYR A 741 -17.98 -15.60 6.12
C TYR A 741 -19.20 -15.50 5.21
N PRO A 742 -20.32 -16.20 5.49
CA PRO A 742 -21.53 -16.15 4.64
C PRO A 742 -22.01 -14.75 4.31
N LEU A 743 -22.03 -13.83 5.28
CA LEU A 743 -22.44 -12.44 5.05
C LEU A 743 -21.45 -11.66 4.16
N LEU A 744 -20.14 -11.85 4.38
CA LEU A 744 -19.09 -11.07 3.70
C LEU A 744 -18.79 -11.59 2.29
N ASP A 745 -18.94 -12.90 2.09
CA ASP A 745 -18.55 -13.65 0.89
C ASP A 745 -19.77 -14.38 0.30
N TYR A 746 -20.91 -13.69 0.32
CA TYR A 746 -22.24 -14.24 0.07
C TYR A 746 -22.37 -15.00 -1.25
N TYR A 747 -21.75 -14.51 -2.32
CA TYR A 747 -21.79 -15.18 -3.62
C TYR A 747 -20.99 -16.50 -3.66
N LEU A 748 -19.86 -16.58 -2.94
CA LEU A 748 -19.12 -17.83 -2.80
C LEU A 748 -19.89 -18.81 -1.90
N TYR A 749 -20.45 -18.31 -0.81
CA TYR A 749 -21.31 -19.07 0.08
C TYR A 749 -22.54 -19.64 -0.66
N ARG A 750 -23.26 -18.82 -1.43
CA ARG A 750 -24.37 -19.25 -2.28
C ARG A 750 -23.95 -20.29 -3.32
N PHE A 751 -22.78 -20.12 -3.94
CA PHE A 751 -22.26 -21.14 -4.85
C PHE A 751 -22.07 -22.50 -4.17
N ILE A 752 -21.55 -22.53 -2.95
CA ILE A 752 -21.33 -23.77 -2.18
C ILE A 752 -22.66 -24.45 -1.88
N THR A 753 -23.65 -23.70 -1.42
CA THR A 753 -24.99 -24.23 -1.13
C THR A 753 -25.74 -24.68 -2.40
N ASP A 754 -25.53 -24.01 -3.53
CA ASP A 754 -26.17 -24.33 -4.82
C ASP A 754 -25.54 -25.51 -5.55
N ASN A 755 -24.26 -25.83 -5.29
CA ASN A 755 -23.53 -26.84 -6.06
C ASN A 755 -23.24 -28.13 -5.29
N GLY A 756 -24.01 -28.42 -4.24
CA GLY A 756 -23.96 -29.71 -3.53
C GLY A 756 -22.65 -29.96 -2.79
N TYR A 757 -21.99 -28.89 -2.33
CA TYR A 757 -20.89 -29.01 -1.40
C TYR A 757 -21.41 -29.34 0.00
N VAL A 758 -20.62 -30.10 0.74
CA VAL A 758 -20.90 -30.50 2.13
C VAL A 758 -19.70 -30.23 2.99
N TYR A 759 -19.90 -30.09 4.29
CA TYR A 759 -18.82 -29.86 5.24
C TYR A 759 -18.31 -31.19 5.80
N ASP A 760 -17.01 -31.42 5.68
CA ASP A 760 -16.35 -32.58 6.26
C ASP A 760 -15.66 -32.21 7.57
N GLY A 761 -16.27 -32.55 8.70
CA GLY A 761 -15.72 -32.27 10.02
C GLY A 761 -14.39 -32.98 10.32
N LEU A 762 -14.03 -34.03 9.57
CA LEU A 762 -12.72 -34.70 9.72
C LEU A 762 -11.60 -33.87 9.11
N THR A 763 -11.80 -33.36 7.90
CA THR A 763 -10.78 -32.54 7.21
C THR A 763 -10.93 -31.05 7.48
N ASP A 764 -12.03 -30.59 8.05
CA ASP A 764 -12.35 -29.17 8.24
C ASP A 764 -12.34 -28.42 6.88
N LEU A 765 -12.98 -29.04 5.87
CA LEU A 765 -13.06 -28.54 4.50
C LEU A 765 -14.48 -28.70 3.96
N PHE A 766 -14.88 -27.79 3.08
CA PHE A 766 -16.02 -28.02 2.20
C PHE A 766 -15.56 -28.85 1.00
N ILE A 767 -16.17 -30.03 0.83
CA ILE A 767 -15.84 -30.97 -0.24
C ILE A 767 -17.07 -31.23 -1.12
N PRO A 768 -16.90 -31.60 -2.41
CA PRO A 768 -18.01 -32.00 -3.25
C PRO A 768 -18.79 -33.16 -2.64
N GLY A 769 -20.14 -33.11 -2.66
CA GLY A 769 -20.99 -34.14 -2.06
C GLY A 769 -20.70 -35.55 -2.58
N LYS A 770 -20.43 -35.68 -3.88
CA LYS A 770 -20.01 -36.96 -4.49
C LYS A 770 -18.71 -37.52 -3.90
N LEU A 771 -17.76 -36.64 -3.55
CA LEU A 771 -16.51 -37.05 -2.91
C LEU A 771 -16.78 -37.49 -1.47
N TYR A 772 -17.62 -36.76 -0.74
CA TYR A 772 -18.05 -37.13 0.61
C TYR A 772 -18.71 -38.51 0.63
N GLU A 773 -19.67 -38.75 -0.26
CA GLU A 773 -20.33 -40.05 -0.43
C GLU A 773 -19.34 -41.16 -0.76
N LYS A 774 -18.33 -40.88 -1.61
CA LYS A 774 -17.29 -41.84 -1.94
C LYS A 774 -16.42 -42.22 -0.74
N ILE A 775 -16.16 -41.27 0.17
CA ILE A 775 -15.33 -41.48 1.36
C ILE A 775 -16.13 -42.21 2.44
N TYR A 776 -17.36 -41.78 2.72
CA TYR A 776 -18.13 -42.20 3.90
C TYR A 776 -19.31 -43.13 3.60
N GLY A 777 -19.72 -43.28 2.34
CA GLY A 777 -20.85 -44.12 1.94
C GLY A 777 -22.22 -43.55 2.33
N MET A 778 -22.28 -42.25 2.66
CA MET A 778 -23.51 -41.55 3.07
C MET A 778 -23.50 -40.11 2.55
N GLU A 779 -24.70 -39.50 2.46
CA GLU A 779 -24.84 -38.09 2.11
C GLU A 779 -24.31 -37.19 3.24
N GLY A 780 -23.59 -36.15 2.87
CA GLY A 780 -23.08 -35.14 3.79
C GLY A 780 -24.09 -34.00 4.02
N SER A 781 -23.74 -33.10 4.94
CA SER A 781 -24.61 -32.00 5.34
C SER A 781 -23.81 -30.69 5.51
N LEU A 782 -24.52 -29.56 5.44
CA LEU A 782 -24.01 -28.23 5.82
C LEU A 782 -24.45 -27.81 7.22
N TYR A 783 -25.32 -28.58 7.89
CA TYR A 783 -25.85 -28.24 9.21
C TYR A 783 -24.79 -28.29 10.32
N ASP A 784 -23.74 -29.10 10.15
CA ASP A 784 -22.60 -29.16 11.09
C ASP A 784 -21.45 -28.22 10.68
N SER A 785 -21.68 -27.37 9.67
CA SER A 785 -20.67 -26.44 9.17
C SER A 785 -20.59 -25.15 9.99
N PRO A 786 -19.49 -24.39 9.87
CA PRO A 786 -19.38 -23.05 10.45
C PRO A 786 -20.48 -22.06 10.00
N PHE A 787 -21.30 -22.40 8.98
CA PHE A 787 -22.40 -21.56 8.50
C PHE A 787 -23.68 -21.66 9.34
N ALA A 788 -23.78 -22.65 10.23
CA ALA A 788 -24.98 -22.88 11.04
C ALA A 788 -25.09 -21.96 12.27
N LEU A 789 -24.20 -20.97 12.39
CA LEU A 789 -24.16 -20.03 13.50
C LEU A 789 -25.07 -18.82 13.28
N ALA A 790 -25.47 -18.17 14.38
CA ALA A 790 -26.18 -16.91 14.34
C ALA A 790 -25.37 -15.85 13.57
N VAL A 791 -26.04 -15.06 12.73
CA VAL A 791 -25.39 -14.06 11.88
C VAL A 791 -25.58 -12.67 12.47
N ASN A 792 -24.48 -12.02 12.87
CA ASN A 792 -24.47 -10.60 13.14
C ASN A 792 -24.30 -9.82 11.84
N CYS A 793 -25.30 -9.03 11.48
CA CYS A 793 -25.29 -8.19 10.28
C CYS A 793 -24.95 -6.73 10.54
N PHE A 794 -24.63 -6.32 11.78
CA PHE A 794 -24.26 -4.93 12.12
C PHE A 794 -25.26 -3.92 11.51
N ASP A 795 -24.78 -2.90 10.79
CA ASP A 795 -25.62 -1.90 10.10
C ASP A 795 -25.87 -2.23 8.61
N VAL A 796 -25.49 -3.43 8.15
CA VAL A 796 -25.73 -3.88 6.76
C VAL A 796 -27.20 -3.73 6.34
N PRO A 797 -28.19 -4.07 7.19
CA PRO A 797 -29.60 -3.89 6.83
C PRO A 797 -29.97 -2.44 6.54
N LYS A 798 -29.45 -1.48 7.30
CA LYS A 798 -29.66 -0.05 7.03
C LYS A 798 -29.04 0.33 5.69
N ALA A 799 -27.76 0.03 5.50
CA ALA A 799 -27.00 0.43 4.32
C ALA A 799 -27.68 -0.02 3.01
N PHE A 800 -28.21 -1.25 2.99
CA PHE A 800 -28.91 -1.78 1.84
C PHE A 800 -30.39 -1.39 1.80
N GLY A 801 -31.06 -1.25 2.95
CA GLY A 801 -32.44 -0.76 3.03
C GLY A 801 -32.60 0.65 2.48
N GLU A 802 -31.64 1.55 2.75
CA GLU A 802 -31.57 2.89 2.16
C GLU A 802 -31.23 2.85 0.66
N SER A 803 -30.48 1.84 0.22
CA SER A 803 -30.07 1.65 -1.19
C SER A 803 -31.05 0.84 -2.02
N MET A 804 -32.19 0.41 -1.46
CA MET A 804 -33.08 -0.58 -2.06
C MET A 804 -33.50 -0.26 -3.51
N GLU A 805 -33.79 1.01 -3.80
CA GLU A 805 -34.19 1.47 -5.14
C GLU A 805 -33.07 1.33 -6.20
N SER A 806 -31.82 1.30 -5.76
CA SER A 806 -30.64 1.22 -6.62
C SER A 806 -30.05 -0.17 -6.76
N MET A 807 -30.53 -1.15 -5.99
CA MET A 807 -30.02 -2.52 -6.01
C MET A 807 -30.53 -3.28 -7.24
N GLU A 808 -29.72 -3.29 -8.30
CA GLU A 808 -30.05 -3.92 -9.58
C GLU A 808 -30.08 -5.47 -9.49
N CYS A 809 -29.41 -6.03 -8.47
CA CYS A 809 -29.26 -7.47 -8.24
C CYS A 809 -30.48 -8.17 -7.61
N LEU A 810 -31.44 -7.42 -7.05
CA LEU A 810 -32.57 -7.98 -6.32
C LEU A 810 -33.83 -8.11 -7.18
N GLU A 811 -34.64 -9.11 -6.88
CA GLU A 811 -36.01 -9.28 -7.39
C GLU A 811 -36.99 -9.52 -6.25
N LYS A 812 -38.18 -8.93 -6.35
CA LYS A 812 -39.24 -9.09 -5.36
C LYS A 812 -39.93 -10.43 -5.56
N VAL A 813 -40.09 -11.16 -4.47
CA VAL A 813 -40.65 -12.51 -4.45
C VAL A 813 -42.11 -12.46 -4.02
N GLY A 814 -42.40 -11.67 -3.00
CA GLY A 814 -43.75 -11.45 -2.50
C GLY A 814 -43.79 -10.47 -1.33
N ASP A 815 -45.00 -10.10 -0.92
CA ASP A 815 -45.23 -9.28 0.28
C ASP A 815 -45.39 -10.17 1.51
N GLY A 816 -44.86 -9.73 2.65
CA GLY A 816 -45.11 -10.36 3.94
C GLY A 816 -46.36 -9.78 4.60
N GLU A 817 -47.15 -10.62 5.27
CA GLU A 817 -48.34 -10.19 6.00
C GLU A 817 -48.01 -10.02 7.49
N ILE A 818 -48.17 -8.81 8.02
CA ILE A 818 -47.90 -8.50 9.43
C ILE A 818 -49.11 -8.95 10.26
N ILE A 819 -48.91 -9.93 11.15
CA ILE A 819 -49.97 -10.53 11.96
C ILE A 819 -50.10 -9.83 13.32
N SER A 820 -48.96 -9.52 13.92
CA SER A 820 -48.83 -8.91 15.24
C SER A 820 -47.73 -7.86 15.20
N ASP A 821 -47.93 -6.81 16.01
CA ASP A 821 -47.03 -5.67 16.14
C ASP A 821 -47.29 -5.09 17.54
N ASP A 822 -46.58 -5.65 18.52
CA ASP A 822 -46.87 -5.46 19.95
C ASP A 822 -45.60 -5.12 20.75
N ARG A 823 -45.78 -4.29 21.77
CA ARG A 823 -44.73 -3.98 22.76
C ARG A 823 -45.00 -4.71 24.06
N VAL A 824 -44.04 -5.51 24.53
CA VAL A 824 -44.11 -6.26 25.78
C VAL A 824 -42.95 -5.84 26.67
N GLY A 825 -43.23 -4.90 27.61
CA GLY A 825 -42.21 -4.29 28.45
C GLY A 825 -41.25 -3.41 27.64
N ASP A 826 -39.95 -3.65 27.78
CA ASP A 826 -38.89 -2.93 27.05
C ASP A 826 -38.56 -3.55 25.69
N MET A 827 -39.22 -4.65 25.33
CA MET A 827 -39.04 -5.33 24.05
C MET A 827 -40.22 -5.11 23.11
N TYR A 828 -39.90 -4.97 21.84
CA TYR A 828 -40.84 -4.92 20.73
C TYR A 828 -40.85 -6.26 19.99
N PHE A 829 -42.03 -6.72 19.55
CA PHE A 829 -42.21 -7.94 18.79
C PHE A 829 -43.10 -7.70 17.57
N CYS A 830 -42.73 -8.29 16.44
CA CYS A 830 -43.53 -8.28 15.21
C CYS A 830 -43.48 -9.65 14.54
N ASP A 831 -44.65 -10.24 14.30
CA ASP A 831 -44.78 -11.49 13.54
C ASP A 831 -45.21 -11.21 12.10
N ILE A 832 -44.48 -11.82 11.15
CA ILE A 832 -44.70 -11.67 9.71
C ILE A 832 -44.89 -13.05 9.09
N LEU A 833 -46.01 -13.28 8.39
CA LEU A 833 -46.19 -14.45 7.54
C LEU A 833 -45.44 -14.28 6.23
N THR A 834 -44.82 -15.36 5.78
CA THR A 834 -44.25 -15.43 4.44
C THR A 834 -45.36 -15.58 3.39
N PRO A 835 -45.15 -15.09 2.15
CA PRO A 835 -46.04 -15.37 1.03
C PRO A 835 -45.94 -16.86 0.67
N GLU A 836 -46.98 -17.63 1.04
CA GLU A 836 -46.97 -19.11 1.00
C GLU A 836 -45.84 -19.72 1.85
N SER A 837 -45.66 -21.05 1.82
CA SER A 837 -44.47 -21.68 2.42
C SER A 837 -43.26 -21.32 1.56
N LEU A 838 -42.47 -20.35 2.03
CA LEU A 838 -41.38 -19.74 1.27
C LEU A 838 -40.11 -20.57 1.44
N TYR A 839 -39.59 -21.10 0.34
CA TYR A 839 -38.26 -21.69 0.35
C TYR A 839 -37.21 -20.58 0.51
N GLY A 840 -36.37 -20.64 1.54
CA GLY A 840 -35.47 -19.53 1.89
C GLY A 840 -34.50 -19.11 0.78
N ARG A 841 -34.10 -20.03 -0.13
CA ARG A 841 -33.35 -19.68 -1.35
C ARG A 841 -34.08 -18.74 -2.30
N LYS A 842 -35.41 -18.76 -2.27
CA LYS A 842 -36.26 -17.85 -3.03
C LYS A 842 -36.63 -16.61 -2.24
N GLY A 843 -36.23 -16.48 -0.98
CA GLY A 843 -36.57 -15.38 -0.08
C GLY A 843 -35.37 -14.99 0.77
N GLU A 844 -34.22 -14.77 0.14
CA GLU A 844 -32.93 -14.55 0.79
C GLU A 844 -32.88 -13.28 1.64
N PHE A 845 -33.74 -12.30 1.36
CA PHE A 845 -33.77 -11.01 2.06
C PHE A 845 -35.17 -10.64 2.50
N LEU A 846 -35.25 -10.01 3.66
CA LEU A 846 -36.46 -9.38 4.18
C LEU A 846 -36.28 -7.87 4.21
N TYR A 847 -37.07 -7.15 3.43
CA TYR A 847 -37.14 -5.70 3.48
C TYR A 847 -38.27 -5.25 4.40
N ILE A 848 -37.97 -4.34 5.33
CA ILE A 848 -38.97 -3.72 6.20
C ILE A 848 -38.86 -2.19 6.18
N GLU A 849 -40.02 -1.53 6.26
CA GLU A 849 -40.12 -0.09 6.54
C GLU A 849 -40.77 0.11 7.91
N ILE A 850 -40.09 0.83 8.78
CA ILE A 850 -40.54 1.18 10.12
C ILE A 850 -41.13 2.60 10.07
N ASN A 851 -42.13 2.86 10.90
CA ASN A 851 -42.72 4.19 11.03
C ASN A 851 -41.64 5.27 11.22
N ASP A 852 -41.79 6.38 10.50
CA ASP A 852 -40.79 7.44 10.44
C ASP A 852 -40.61 8.07 11.81
N ASN A 853 -39.51 7.76 12.49
CA ASN A 853 -39.26 8.20 13.86
C ASN A 853 -37.94 8.97 13.91
N GLU A 854 -38.01 10.28 14.12
CA GLU A 854 -36.84 11.17 14.14
C GLU A 854 -35.74 10.75 15.13
N ASN A 855 -36.05 9.86 16.09
CA ASN A 855 -35.10 9.37 17.10
C ASN A 855 -34.20 8.23 16.60
N LEU A 856 -34.50 7.55 15.49
CA LEU A 856 -33.67 6.46 14.95
C LEU A 856 -32.36 6.94 14.31
N ASP A 857 -32.28 8.22 13.93
CA ASP A 857 -31.09 8.85 13.33
C ASP A 857 -30.42 9.90 14.24
N LYS A 858 -31.02 10.26 15.38
CA LYS A 858 -30.54 11.34 16.26
C LYS A 858 -29.25 11.00 17.01
N ASP A 859 -28.97 9.71 17.20
CA ASP A 859 -27.68 9.21 17.70
C ASP A 859 -26.74 8.81 16.57
N GLY A 860 -26.88 9.48 15.42
CA GLY A 860 -26.03 9.31 14.25
C GLY A 860 -24.56 9.31 14.67
N HIS A 861 -23.95 8.14 14.49
CA HIS A 861 -22.55 7.85 14.71
C HIS A 861 -21.70 9.07 14.32
N MET A 862 -21.29 9.86 15.33
CA MET A 862 -19.91 10.35 15.31
C MET A 862 -19.09 9.09 15.49
N GLY A 863 -18.88 8.37 14.39
CA GLY A 863 -18.11 7.15 14.46
C GLY A 863 -16.77 7.45 15.17
N GLY A 864 -16.35 6.47 15.95
CA GLY A 864 -15.08 6.52 16.65
C GLY A 864 -15.02 7.43 17.88
N ILE A 865 -16.11 8.08 18.30
CA ILE A 865 -16.16 8.59 19.68
C ILE A 865 -16.90 7.57 20.54
N LYS A 866 -16.14 6.69 21.19
CA LYS A 866 -16.60 5.84 22.33
C LYS A 866 -17.30 6.61 23.47
N GLN A 867 -17.42 7.94 23.40
CA GLN A 867 -18.14 8.76 24.37
C GLN A 867 -19.64 8.84 24.11
N TYR A 868 -20.16 8.32 22.99
CA TYR A 868 -21.60 8.29 22.71
C TYR A 868 -22.03 7.00 22.01
N ILE A 869 -21.56 5.84 22.49
CA ILE A 869 -22.37 4.63 22.36
C ILE A 869 -23.39 4.76 23.49
N PRO A 870 -24.71 4.90 23.21
CA PRO A 870 -25.72 4.77 24.25
C PRO A 870 -25.44 3.48 25.05
N GLU A 871 -25.61 3.49 26.37
CA GLU A 871 -25.33 2.29 27.20
C GLU A 871 -26.09 1.03 26.72
N LYS A 872 -27.14 1.20 25.90
CA LYS A 872 -27.77 0.16 25.07
C LYS A 872 -28.14 0.72 23.69
N MET A 873 -27.54 0.20 22.62
CA MET A 873 -28.08 0.41 21.27
C MET A 873 -29.25 -0.53 21.02
N PRO A 874 -30.30 -0.08 20.30
CA PRO A 874 -31.38 -0.97 19.94
C PRO A 874 -30.88 -2.04 18.98
N VAL A 875 -31.11 -3.31 19.32
CA VAL A 875 -30.69 -4.47 18.52
C VAL A 875 -31.95 -5.19 18.08
N PHE A 876 -32.08 -5.39 16.77
CA PHE A 876 -33.12 -6.26 16.24
C PHE A 876 -32.58 -7.70 16.15
N THR A 877 -33.46 -8.66 16.36
CA THR A 877 -33.21 -10.09 16.15
C THR A 877 -34.37 -10.66 15.35
N VAL A 878 -34.05 -11.44 14.33
CA VAL A 878 -34.98 -12.13 13.47
C VAL A 878 -34.82 -13.63 13.66
N THR A 879 -35.94 -14.31 13.94
CA THR A 879 -36.07 -15.75 14.11
C THR A 879 -37.24 -16.27 13.27
N TRP A 880 -37.34 -17.59 13.05
CA TRP A 880 -38.35 -18.20 12.19
C TRP A 880 -38.82 -19.56 12.73
N ASP A 881 -40.05 -19.95 12.35
CA ASP A 881 -40.70 -21.24 12.65
C ASP A 881 -40.67 -21.69 14.13
N ASP A 882 -40.79 -20.74 15.08
CA ASP A 882 -40.84 -20.96 16.54
C ASP A 882 -39.66 -21.78 17.11
N MET A 883 -38.50 -21.77 16.44
CA MET A 883 -37.32 -22.45 16.95
C MET A 883 -36.56 -21.56 17.96
N ASP A 884 -36.77 -21.83 19.26
CA ASP A 884 -36.07 -21.23 20.42
C ASP A 884 -34.54 -21.51 20.46
N ASN A 885 -33.94 -21.98 19.36
CA ASN A 885 -32.51 -22.29 19.31
C ASN A 885 -31.69 -21.02 19.04
N ALA A 886 -30.74 -20.73 19.93
CA ALA A 886 -29.92 -19.51 19.89
C ALA A 886 -29.07 -19.35 18.61
N GLU A 887 -28.92 -20.40 17.81
CA GLU A 887 -28.09 -20.47 16.59
C GLU A 887 -28.87 -20.14 15.30
N TYR A 888 -30.21 -20.15 15.30
CA TYR A 888 -31.06 -19.91 14.12
C TYR A 888 -31.63 -18.49 14.10
N LYS A 889 -30.73 -17.50 14.02
CA LYS A 889 -31.13 -16.09 14.02
C LYS A 889 -30.19 -15.20 13.22
N VAL A 890 -30.76 -14.13 12.69
CA VAL A 890 -30.04 -12.98 12.16
C VAL A 890 -30.29 -11.79 13.07
N TYR A 891 -29.26 -11.07 13.48
CA TYR A 891 -29.41 -9.92 14.37
C TYR A 891 -28.46 -8.79 13.95
N GLY A 892 -28.79 -7.56 14.32
CA GLY A 892 -28.02 -6.39 13.93
C GLY A 892 -28.49 -5.14 14.67
N PHE A 893 -27.87 -4.01 14.36
CA PHE A 893 -28.27 -2.73 14.95
C PHE A 893 -29.55 -2.23 14.27
N LEU A 894 -30.47 -1.71 15.08
CA LEU A 894 -31.62 -0.98 14.56
C LEU A 894 -31.23 0.49 14.36
N SER A 895 -30.81 0.81 13.14
CA SER A 895 -30.45 2.18 12.74
C SER A 895 -31.25 2.57 11.49
N GLY A 896 -31.97 3.69 11.54
CA GLY A 896 -32.83 4.14 10.43
C GLY A 896 -34.18 3.41 10.29
N ASN A 897 -34.99 3.83 9.31
CA ASN A 897 -36.38 3.40 9.12
C ASN A 897 -36.58 2.40 7.95
N LYS A 898 -35.53 2.11 7.17
CA LYS A 898 -35.56 1.16 6.05
C LYS A 898 -34.46 0.13 6.22
N LEU A 899 -34.83 -1.14 6.28
CA LEU A 899 -33.88 -2.23 6.53
C LEU A 899 -34.04 -3.34 5.48
N LEU A 900 -32.94 -3.81 4.92
CA LEU A 900 -32.89 -5.02 4.08
C LEU A 900 -32.07 -6.10 4.79
N ILE A 901 -32.75 -6.99 5.48
CA ILE A 901 -32.15 -8.00 6.36
C ILE A 901 -31.75 -9.24 5.54
N PRO A 902 -30.46 -9.66 5.56
CA PRO A 902 -29.96 -10.78 4.76
C PRO A 902 -30.19 -12.13 5.45
N LEU A 903 -31.45 -12.60 5.47
CA LEU A 903 -31.84 -13.86 6.10
C LEU A 903 -31.04 -15.06 5.56
N GLY A 904 -30.81 -15.09 4.25
CA GLY A 904 -30.08 -16.16 3.57
C GLY A 904 -28.62 -16.28 3.98
N ALA A 905 -28.05 -15.31 4.71
CA ALA A 905 -26.69 -15.45 5.25
C ALA A 905 -26.61 -16.55 6.34
N ASN A 906 -27.75 -16.94 6.93
CA ASN A 906 -27.84 -18.11 7.80
C ASN A 906 -28.23 -19.35 6.98
N ALA A 907 -27.51 -20.45 7.16
CA ALA A 907 -27.73 -21.68 6.39
C ALA A 907 -29.06 -22.37 6.71
N ASP A 908 -29.59 -22.21 7.92
CA ASP A 908 -30.88 -22.80 8.29
C ASP A 908 -32.02 -22.16 7.49
N TRP A 909 -32.05 -20.81 7.43
CA TRP A 909 -32.99 -20.09 6.57
C TRP A 909 -32.83 -20.51 5.11
N LEU A 910 -31.60 -20.44 4.59
CA LEU A 910 -31.36 -20.61 3.16
C LEU A 910 -31.79 -22.00 2.65
N LEU A 911 -31.70 -23.04 3.47
CA LEU A 911 -31.86 -24.43 3.02
C LEU A 911 -33.26 -25.01 3.26
N ARG A 912 -34.19 -24.28 3.88
CA ARG A 912 -35.50 -24.80 4.32
C ARG A 912 -36.69 -23.98 3.82
N PHE A 913 -37.87 -24.51 4.07
CA PHE A 913 -39.14 -23.81 3.85
C PHE A 913 -39.58 -23.18 5.17
N HIS A 914 -40.01 -21.93 5.10
CA HIS A 914 -40.44 -21.14 6.25
C HIS A 914 -41.87 -20.65 6.04
N THR A 915 -42.59 -20.47 7.14
CA THR A 915 -44.00 -20.00 7.10
C THR A 915 -44.21 -18.70 7.87
N ASN A 916 -43.38 -18.44 8.86
CA ASN A 916 -43.44 -17.24 9.68
C ASN A 916 -42.03 -16.77 10.08
N ILE A 917 -41.95 -15.49 10.41
CA ILE A 917 -40.78 -14.83 10.98
C ILE A 917 -41.23 -14.02 12.17
N ASN A 918 -40.44 -14.06 13.24
CA ASN A 918 -40.56 -13.17 14.39
C ASN A 918 -39.39 -12.18 14.40
N ILE A 919 -39.70 -10.89 14.50
CA ILE A 919 -38.74 -9.82 14.73
C ILE A 919 -38.91 -9.34 16.17
N SER A 920 -37.84 -9.38 16.94
CA SER A 920 -37.77 -8.76 18.27
C SER A 920 -36.78 -7.61 18.29
N VAL A 921 -37.09 -6.50 18.94
CA VAL A 921 -36.14 -5.39 19.18
C VAL A 921 -35.98 -5.18 20.68
N ASP A 922 -34.75 -5.22 21.17
CA ASP A 922 -34.37 -4.84 22.53
C ASP A 922 -33.70 -3.46 22.52
N GLY A 923 -33.88 -2.67 23.59
CA GLY A 923 -33.17 -1.41 23.80
C GLY A 923 -33.73 -0.18 23.07
N TYR A 924 -34.96 -0.24 22.53
CA TYR A 924 -35.63 0.92 21.91
C TYR A 924 -36.75 1.48 22.79
N GLU A 925 -36.67 2.77 23.14
CA GLU A 925 -37.64 3.39 24.06
C GLU A 925 -38.87 3.99 23.34
N GLY A 926 -38.82 4.23 22.03
CA GLY A 926 -39.88 4.89 21.25
C GLY A 926 -41.00 3.95 20.76
N ASP A 927 -42.02 4.54 20.12
CA ASP A 927 -43.06 3.79 19.41
C ASP A 927 -42.53 3.30 18.06
N LEU A 928 -42.45 1.98 17.91
CA LEU A 928 -41.96 1.29 16.73
C LEU A 928 -43.10 0.49 16.12
N HIS A 929 -43.32 0.64 14.82
CA HIS A 929 -44.29 -0.15 14.06
C HIS A 929 -43.72 -0.50 12.69
N VAL A 930 -43.86 -1.76 12.29
CA VAL A 930 -43.51 -2.17 10.93
C VAL A 930 -44.67 -1.82 10.01
N THR A 931 -44.42 -0.97 9.04
CA THR A 931 -45.44 -0.46 8.10
C THR A 931 -45.49 -1.25 6.80
N LYS A 932 -44.41 -1.97 6.47
CA LYS A 932 -44.27 -2.75 5.25
C LYS A 932 -43.27 -3.86 5.44
N ALA A 933 -43.56 -5.04 4.89
CA ALA A 933 -42.65 -6.17 4.82
C ALA A 933 -42.67 -6.79 3.41
N GLY A 934 -41.52 -7.15 2.87
CA GLY A 934 -41.45 -7.83 1.57
C GLY A 934 -40.21 -8.69 1.44
N PHE A 935 -40.35 -9.81 0.73
CA PHE A 935 -39.29 -10.78 0.50
C PHE A 935 -38.65 -10.60 -0.86
N TYR A 936 -37.32 -10.73 -0.89
CA TYR A 936 -36.50 -10.54 -2.09
C TYR A 936 -35.48 -11.66 -2.23
N SER A 937 -35.07 -11.91 -3.47
CA SER A 937 -33.99 -12.84 -3.82
C SER A 937 -32.99 -12.14 -4.75
N LEU A 938 -31.75 -12.62 -4.74
CA LEU A 938 -30.74 -12.25 -5.71
C LEU A 938 -31.03 -12.97 -7.03
N LYS A 939 -31.07 -12.20 -8.12
CA LYS A 939 -31.21 -12.71 -9.49
C LYS A 939 -30.09 -13.69 -9.82
N ASP A 940 -30.45 -14.82 -10.44
CA ASP A 940 -29.53 -15.89 -10.84
C ASP A 940 -28.27 -15.36 -11.56
N ILE A 941 -27.12 -15.98 -11.26
CA ILE A 941 -25.77 -15.58 -11.70
C ILE A 941 -25.38 -16.19 -13.03
#